data_AF-A0A433D234-F1
#
_entry.id   AF-A0A433D234-F1
#
_cell.length_a   1.000
_cell.length_b   1.000
_cell.length_c   1.000
_cell.angle_alpha   90.00
_cell.angle_beta   90.00
_cell.angle_gamma   90.00
#
_symmetry.space_group_name_H-M   'P 1'
#
loop_
_entity.id
_entity.type
_entity.pdbx_description
1 polymer ?
#
loop_
_entity_poly.entity_id
_entity_poly.type
_entity_poly.pdbx_seq_one_letter_code
_entity_poly.pdbx_strand_id
1 'polypeptide(L)'
;MSDQHEPPENPLEAVAAIEDIAKGVRNSGLHMEQLAKMAKNWQGQCMALALRAKQVTETIQQYIEAVKEQPETAGQKFDLKAGLEAFVGLKTVIRDMTSWIQMQWHPQPLLSKPSFAAGQQLQTSQKLTDFNRRLDQSLAQLALAFTPHRVQRALDLVAQEQLLRQLKQGVEEELAALEEIRRAKLTPDQERTRWLELAIEHHHIRLIPYESLKVTKFLKKGGFGIVSAALWDDSDVVLKQLFDQKDFVDEVMLHTRVHDGDYIVKFHGVTKDPEGTLGMVMKYAHNGNLREYITSHGSVMSWYDRLRLAQQIATGLSFIHRERIFHRDFHSGNILIDLNGAPMITDFGLSRTESVALSEQSMTVYGIVAYTAPERLRTPSYRYDDCCDIYSLGVILWEISSVHRPFGGQNDIPLAFDIMSGVREHVVDGTPKKYAELYQACWDADPEKRPNITTVKKVLNELVEAFRDPKVVGEGVELVRVKEMRATAFDQEGAVTAIIDGESEGKSGREEKSAEFVTALAADAEIAQTPFDDSLYPLLCDAHCHPHDDIDNLATIPQLKVGHVTVMGVREADWGVVEQVVRLCGEAWRVGDVGKAVPCFGVHPWFVHTVCSPTEPQSTSADYNHDTRYANILTSNSPADIATLIPTLPDPTPFPDWSARLRQNLLAHPYAIVGEVGLDRSARLLPPGADHWAGIVPTSVRCSQEHQMAVLGAQLDLAWEIQRAASVHCVQAYGGLLELLKEKTKEWGSAGGGKKRGKGKKQKEVNDDGQAQAKPSTSTSASSSVPHPPLRICVHSYGGSVDMIRSLLSLPPSIVQCYFSFSVAINDRLGPRLDDLICAVLDDRLLLESDFNSPQGLDPMMKAICERVAKARGWGCEQVARRTHANWWTFVVGEEGTEKGRREVEMNGGWVGKRDNEVDGVVEDEFAEESTMIRIIDTIPGADGDT
;
A
#
# COMPACT_ATOMS: atom_id res chain seq x y z
N MET A 1 31.75 -6.17 46.42
CA MET A 1 33.20 -6.19 46.75
C MET A 1 33.93 -5.78 45.47
N SER A 2 35.19 -6.14 45.26
CA SER A 2 35.90 -5.89 43.99
C SER A 2 35.75 -7.10 43.07
N ASP A 3 34.62 -7.19 42.39
CA ASP A 3 34.29 -8.35 41.57
C ASP A 3 34.73 -8.08 40.12
N GLN A 4 36.05 -8.11 39.90
CA GLN A 4 36.64 -8.28 38.57
C GLN A 4 36.42 -9.73 38.13
N HIS A 5 35.22 -10.03 37.63
CA HIS A 5 35.04 -11.18 36.77
C HIS A 5 35.65 -10.85 35.41
N GLU A 6 36.68 -11.60 35.01
CA GLU A 6 37.02 -11.72 33.60
C GLU A 6 35.78 -12.31 32.87
N PRO A 7 35.48 -11.85 31.65
CA PRO A 7 34.29 -12.29 30.91
C PRO A 7 34.39 -13.81 30.64
N PRO A 8 33.35 -14.61 30.91
CA PRO A 8 33.42 -16.05 30.70
C PRO A 8 33.72 -16.41 29.24
N GLU A 9 34.69 -17.30 29.02
CA GLU A 9 35.00 -17.83 27.68
C GLU A 9 33.86 -18.71 27.12
N ASN A 10 32.97 -19.20 28.00
CA ASN A 10 31.78 -19.97 27.65
C ASN A 10 30.58 -19.04 27.35
N PRO A 11 30.00 -19.04 26.12
CA PRO A 11 28.85 -18.21 25.78
C PRO A 11 27.64 -18.39 26.69
N LEU A 12 27.40 -19.59 27.22
CA LEU A 12 26.29 -19.86 28.14
C LEU A 12 26.46 -19.15 29.49
N GLU A 13 27.69 -19.07 29.99
CA GLU A 13 28.02 -18.37 31.23
C GLU A 13 28.00 -16.85 31.03
N ALA A 14 28.45 -16.37 29.86
CA ALA A 14 28.35 -14.95 29.50
C ALA A 14 26.87 -14.50 29.42
N VAL A 15 25.99 -15.29 28.81
CA VAL A 15 24.53 -15.02 28.79
C VAL A 15 23.94 -15.03 30.19
N ALA A 16 24.31 -16.00 31.04
CA ALA A 16 23.86 -16.04 32.44
C ALA A 16 24.32 -14.81 33.26
N ALA A 17 25.55 -14.33 33.05
CA ALA A 17 26.06 -13.11 33.68
C ALA A 17 25.35 -11.84 33.19
N ILE A 18 25.09 -11.75 31.87
CA ILE A 18 24.28 -10.69 31.27
C ILE A 18 22.87 -10.66 31.89
N GLU A 19 22.25 -11.82 32.08
CA GLU A 19 20.93 -11.92 32.72
C GLU A 19 20.89 -11.43 34.17
N ASP A 20 21.86 -11.82 35.01
CA ASP A 20 21.92 -11.34 36.41
C ASP A 20 22.13 -9.84 36.47
N ILE A 21 23.03 -9.31 35.63
CA ILE A 21 23.24 -7.88 35.47
C ILE A 21 21.93 -7.19 35.06
N ALA A 22 21.25 -7.66 34.02
CA ALA A 22 19.99 -7.07 33.55
C ALA A 22 18.88 -7.10 34.61
N LYS A 23 18.74 -8.19 35.37
CA LYS A 23 17.84 -8.29 36.54
C LYS A 23 18.19 -7.24 37.60
N GLY A 24 19.49 -7.08 37.91
CA GLY A 24 19.99 -6.05 38.82
C GLY A 24 19.74 -4.62 38.35
N VAL A 25 19.90 -4.33 37.05
CA VAL A 25 19.62 -3.00 36.47
C VAL A 25 18.11 -2.71 36.48
N ARG A 26 17.25 -3.66 36.08
CA ARG A 26 15.78 -3.53 36.15
C ARG A 26 15.31 -3.22 37.58
N ASN A 27 15.79 -3.98 38.56
CA ASN A 27 15.44 -3.76 39.97
C ASN A 27 15.91 -2.38 40.46
N SER A 28 17.08 -1.91 40.00
CA SER A 28 17.57 -0.56 40.28
C SER A 28 16.70 0.53 39.63
N GLY A 29 16.22 0.32 38.40
CA GLY A 29 15.30 1.22 37.71
C GLY A 29 13.93 1.34 38.40
N LEU A 30 13.35 0.21 38.84
CA LEU A 30 12.10 0.20 39.62
C LEU A 30 12.26 0.91 40.97
N HIS A 31 13.40 0.71 41.65
CA HIS A 31 13.72 1.45 42.88
C HIS A 31 13.89 2.95 42.60
N MET A 32 14.55 3.32 41.50
CA MET A 32 14.69 4.71 41.05
C MET A 32 13.33 5.37 40.77
N GLU A 33 12.37 4.66 40.17
CA GLU A 33 11.00 5.14 39.93
C GLU A 33 10.26 5.44 41.25
N GLN A 34 10.42 4.60 42.26
CA GLN A 34 9.86 4.81 43.61
C GLN A 34 10.51 6.01 44.32
N LEU A 35 11.84 6.14 44.24
CA LEU A 35 12.60 7.25 44.81
C LEU A 35 12.26 8.58 44.14
N ALA A 36 12.11 8.59 42.80
CA ALA A 36 11.70 9.75 42.03
C ALA A 36 10.28 10.23 42.40
N LYS A 37 9.34 9.30 42.63
CA LYS A 37 7.99 9.62 43.14
C LYS A 37 8.00 10.35 44.49
N MET A 38 9.04 10.15 45.31
CA MET A 38 9.15 10.69 46.67
C MET A 38 10.20 11.81 46.80
N ALA A 39 10.87 12.18 45.71
CA ALA A 39 11.82 13.29 45.67
C ALA A 39 11.11 14.64 45.88
N LYS A 40 11.56 15.43 46.85
CA LYS A 40 10.92 16.71 47.23
C LYS A 40 11.28 17.89 46.31
N ASN A 41 12.43 17.80 45.66
CA ASN A 41 12.91 18.76 44.67
C ASN A 41 13.11 18.04 43.34
N TRP A 42 12.87 18.74 42.22
CA TRP A 42 13.10 18.22 40.85
C TRP A 42 12.35 16.92 40.53
N GLN A 43 11.21 16.67 41.19
CA GLN A 43 10.43 15.42 41.12
C GLN A 43 10.12 15.01 39.67
N GLY A 44 9.69 15.95 38.82
CA GLY A 44 9.40 15.68 37.40
C GLY A 44 10.64 15.28 36.58
N GLN A 45 11.79 15.91 36.84
CA GLN A 45 13.05 15.58 36.18
C GLN A 45 13.58 14.21 36.67
N CYS A 46 13.50 13.93 37.97
CA CYS A 46 13.80 12.61 38.53
C CYS A 46 12.88 11.52 37.95
N MET A 47 11.60 11.83 37.75
CA MET A 47 10.63 10.91 37.15
C MET A 47 10.96 10.61 35.69
N ALA A 48 11.19 11.63 34.86
CA ALA A 48 11.54 11.46 33.46
C ALA A 48 12.84 10.64 33.29
N LEU A 49 13.83 10.90 34.14
CA LEU A 49 15.09 10.16 34.16
C LEU A 49 14.90 8.69 34.55
N ALA A 50 14.08 8.41 35.58
CA ALA A 50 13.75 7.05 35.99
C ALA A 50 12.91 6.29 34.94
N LEU A 51 11.97 6.96 34.28
CA LEU A 51 11.13 6.38 33.24
C LEU A 51 11.95 6.00 31.99
N ARG A 52 12.88 6.88 31.57
CA ARG A 52 13.84 6.59 30.49
C ARG A 52 14.74 5.40 30.84
N ALA A 53 15.28 5.35 32.06
CA ALA A 53 16.08 4.22 32.55
C ALA A 53 15.29 2.89 32.56
N LYS A 54 13.99 2.94 32.89
CA LYS A 54 13.09 1.78 32.88
C LYS A 54 12.81 1.28 31.47
N GLN A 55 12.41 2.16 30.56
CA GLN A 55 12.15 1.83 29.15
C GLN A 55 13.38 1.15 28.51
N VAL A 56 14.57 1.68 28.81
CA VAL A 56 15.86 1.07 28.44
C VAL A 56 15.98 -0.37 28.93
N THR A 57 15.68 -0.66 30.21
CA THR A 57 15.72 -2.04 30.74
C THR A 57 14.66 -2.98 30.17
N GLU A 58 13.54 -2.44 29.69
CA GLU A 58 12.46 -3.22 29.07
C GLU A 58 12.83 -3.61 27.62
N THR A 59 13.36 -2.69 26.83
CA THR A 59 13.95 -2.97 25.50
C THR A 59 15.12 -3.95 25.60
N ILE A 60 16.01 -3.78 26.58
CA ILE A 60 17.13 -4.70 26.85
C ILE A 60 16.65 -6.14 27.10
N GLN A 61 15.52 -6.32 27.80
CA GLN A 61 15.01 -7.66 28.08
C GLN A 61 14.60 -8.39 26.81
N GLN A 62 13.91 -7.71 25.89
CA GLN A 62 13.41 -8.30 24.64
C GLN A 62 14.57 -8.83 23.79
N TYR A 63 15.70 -8.11 23.75
CA TYR A 63 16.92 -8.59 23.10
C TYR A 63 17.59 -9.76 23.84
N ILE A 64 17.64 -9.75 25.18
CA ILE A 64 18.13 -10.90 25.96
C ILE A 64 17.26 -12.15 25.73
N GLU A 65 15.95 -11.99 25.58
CA GLU A 65 15.02 -13.07 25.28
C GLU A 65 15.23 -13.65 23.88
N ALA A 66 15.49 -12.81 22.86
CA ALA A 66 15.92 -13.28 21.54
C ALA A 66 17.29 -14.00 21.56
N VAL A 67 18.20 -13.70 22.49
CA VAL A 67 19.47 -14.42 22.67
C VAL A 67 19.25 -15.78 23.38
N LYS A 68 18.32 -15.87 24.32
CA LYS A 68 17.95 -17.12 25.03
C LYS A 68 17.43 -18.22 24.11
N GLU A 69 16.85 -17.88 22.96
CA GLU A 69 16.27 -18.88 22.04
C GLU A 69 17.33 -19.74 21.33
N GLN A 70 18.57 -19.25 21.16
CA GLN A 70 19.64 -19.98 20.44
C GLN A 70 21.02 -19.82 21.10
N PRO A 71 21.18 -20.17 22.40
CA PRO A 71 22.28 -19.70 23.23
C PRO A 71 23.64 -20.30 22.83
N GLU A 72 23.67 -21.53 22.32
CA GLU A 72 24.91 -22.15 21.78
C GLU A 72 25.47 -21.41 20.56
N THR A 73 24.63 -20.66 19.84
CA THR A 73 25.05 -19.83 18.70
C THR A 73 25.26 -18.36 19.07
N ALA A 74 24.93 -17.93 20.29
CA ALA A 74 24.96 -16.53 20.70
C ALA A 74 26.37 -15.93 20.55
N GLY A 75 27.40 -16.63 21.05
CA GLY A 75 28.81 -16.24 20.91
C GLY A 75 29.38 -16.37 19.48
N GLN A 76 28.60 -16.88 18.53
CA GLN A 76 28.92 -16.88 17.09
C GLN A 76 28.13 -15.79 16.32
N LYS A 77 27.18 -15.12 16.97
CA LYS A 77 26.34 -14.06 16.39
C LYS A 77 26.65 -12.66 16.94
N PHE A 78 27.09 -12.55 18.19
CA PHE A 78 27.16 -11.29 18.92
C PHE A 78 28.46 -11.19 19.74
N ASP A 79 28.96 -9.96 19.94
CA ASP A 79 30.07 -9.71 20.86
C ASP A 79 29.55 -9.67 22.30
N LEU A 80 29.40 -10.86 22.89
CA LEU A 80 28.93 -11.03 24.27
C LEU A 80 29.86 -10.35 25.30
N LYS A 81 31.14 -10.14 24.97
CA LYS A 81 32.11 -9.48 25.85
C LYS A 81 31.90 -7.96 25.85
N ALA A 82 31.88 -7.32 24.68
CA ALA A 82 31.55 -5.91 24.57
C ALA A 82 30.14 -5.62 25.12
N GLY A 83 29.21 -6.56 24.94
CA GLY A 83 27.87 -6.52 25.53
C GLY A 83 27.90 -6.53 27.06
N LEU A 84 28.64 -7.45 27.68
CA LEU A 84 28.83 -7.53 29.14
C LEU A 84 29.47 -6.25 29.69
N GLU A 85 30.51 -5.72 29.03
CA GLU A 85 31.19 -4.48 29.42
C GLU A 85 30.24 -3.27 29.36
N ALA A 86 29.44 -3.14 28.28
CA ALA A 86 28.44 -2.09 28.15
C ALA A 86 27.28 -2.23 29.17
N PHE A 87 26.89 -3.46 29.52
CA PHE A 87 25.93 -3.72 30.60
C PHE A 87 26.47 -3.33 31.98
N VAL A 88 27.76 -3.55 32.27
CA VAL A 88 28.42 -3.06 33.50
C VAL A 88 28.50 -1.52 33.52
N GLY A 89 28.74 -0.89 32.36
CA GLY A 89 28.62 0.55 32.17
C GLY A 89 27.23 1.07 32.55
N LEU A 90 26.18 0.53 31.94
CA LEU A 90 24.80 0.89 32.21
C LEU A 90 24.40 0.69 33.68
N LYS A 91 24.78 -0.44 34.30
CA LYS A 91 24.59 -0.74 35.74
C LYS A 91 25.24 0.32 36.62
N THR A 92 26.42 0.80 36.24
CA THR A 92 27.15 1.86 36.96
C THR A 92 26.43 3.21 36.84
N VAL A 93 26.00 3.58 35.64
CA VAL A 93 25.27 4.84 35.38
C VAL A 93 23.95 4.88 36.17
N ILE A 94 23.15 3.82 36.11
CA ILE A 94 21.87 3.72 36.83
C ILE A 94 22.04 3.70 38.36
N ARG A 95 23.11 3.09 38.88
CA ARG A 95 23.47 3.17 40.32
C ARG A 95 23.82 4.60 40.74
N ASP A 96 24.60 5.32 39.94
CA ASP A 96 25.02 6.69 40.24
C ASP A 96 23.82 7.66 40.20
N MET A 97 22.91 7.48 39.24
CA MET A 97 21.63 8.20 39.16
C MET A 97 20.75 7.92 40.38
N THR A 98 20.59 6.65 40.77
CA THR A 98 19.79 6.24 41.93
C THR A 98 20.32 6.91 43.21
N SER A 99 21.64 6.87 43.40
CA SER A 99 22.32 7.56 44.50
C SER A 99 22.06 9.07 44.49
N TRP A 100 22.12 9.72 43.32
CA TRP A 100 21.88 11.16 43.21
C TRP A 100 20.42 11.56 43.49
N ILE A 101 19.44 10.74 43.07
CA ILE A 101 18.01 10.93 43.36
C ILE A 101 17.75 10.73 44.86
N GLN A 102 18.36 9.73 45.51
CA GLN A 102 18.33 9.58 46.97
C GLN A 102 18.87 10.83 47.70
N MET A 103 19.90 11.50 47.17
CA MET A 103 20.38 12.77 47.73
C MET A 103 19.40 13.95 47.58
N GLN A 104 18.37 13.87 46.72
CA GLN A 104 17.30 14.88 46.62
C GLN A 104 16.16 14.68 47.64
N TRP A 105 16.21 13.61 48.44
CA TRP A 105 15.18 13.26 49.43
C TRP A 105 15.36 14.01 50.76
N HIS A 106 16.60 14.13 51.24
CA HIS A 106 16.89 14.70 52.56
C HIS A 106 16.89 16.24 52.54
N PRO A 107 16.21 16.89 53.50
CA PRO A 107 16.11 18.34 53.53
C PRO A 107 17.46 18.99 53.92
N GLN A 108 18.04 19.75 53.00
CA GLN A 108 19.10 20.70 53.34
C GLN A 108 18.52 21.87 54.15
N PRO A 109 19.23 22.41 55.16
CA PRO A 109 18.76 23.56 55.92
C PRO A 109 18.58 24.80 55.04
N LEU A 110 17.42 25.45 55.12
CA LEU A 110 17.09 26.63 54.33
C LEU A 110 17.86 27.88 54.81
N LEU A 111 19.08 28.09 54.29
CA LEU A 111 19.88 29.31 54.49
C LEU A 111 20.14 30.07 53.19
N SER A 112 19.08 30.76 52.74
CA SER A 112 19.12 32.09 52.12
C SER A 112 20.20 32.43 51.07
N LYS A 113 19.82 32.41 49.78
CA LYS A 113 19.80 33.59 48.88
C LYS A 113 19.31 33.22 47.45
N PRO A 114 18.63 34.12 46.72
CA PRO A 114 18.16 33.83 45.36
C PRO A 114 19.26 33.45 44.37
N SER A 115 20.45 34.06 44.50
CA SER A 115 21.63 33.75 43.68
C SER A 115 22.18 32.33 43.90
N PHE A 116 21.90 31.71 45.04
CA PHE A 116 22.34 30.35 45.34
C PHE A 116 21.47 29.30 44.64
N ALA A 117 20.16 29.55 44.52
CA ALA A 117 19.21 28.66 43.85
C ALA A 117 19.54 28.49 42.37
N ALA A 118 19.88 29.57 41.66
CA ALA A 118 20.27 29.52 40.24
C ALA A 118 21.53 28.68 40.00
N GLY A 119 22.53 28.77 40.88
CA GLY A 119 23.75 27.95 40.81
C GLY A 119 23.46 26.46 41.06
N GLN A 120 22.58 26.17 42.03
CA GLN A 120 22.17 24.79 42.36
C GLN A 120 21.31 24.16 41.26
N GLN A 121 20.45 24.96 40.61
CA GLN A 121 19.67 24.58 39.43
C GLN A 121 20.57 24.31 38.21
N LEU A 122 21.61 25.12 38.00
CA LEU A 122 22.59 24.89 36.93
C LEU A 122 23.37 23.59 37.15
N GLN A 123 23.88 23.34 38.36
CA GLN A 123 24.57 22.08 38.71
C GLN A 123 23.66 20.86 38.59
N THR A 124 22.37 21.01 38.95
CA THR A 124 21.36 19.95 38.76
C THR A 124 21.14 19.65 37.29
N SER A 125 20.95 20.68 36.46
CA SER A 125 20.80 20.54 35.02
C SER A 125 22.03 19.86 34.38
N GLN A 126 23.24 20.31 34.72
CA GLN A 126 24.49 19.70 34.25
C GLN A 126 24.62 18.21 34.63
N LYS A 127 24.18 17.80 35.84
CA LYS A 127 24.14 16.38 36.22
C LYS A 127 23.09 15.59 35.45
N LEU A 128 21.91 16.15 35.20
CA LEU A 128 20.88 15.49 34.39
C LEU A 128 21.37 15.28 32.96
N THR A 129 22.04 16.26 32.36
CA THR A 129 22.69 16.13 31.05
C THR A 129 23.80 15.08 31.06
N ASP A 130 24.67 15.03 32.08
CA ASP A 130 25.69 13.98 32.20
C ASP A 130 25.08 12.57 32.31
N PHE A 131 24.02 12.40 33.11
CA PHE A 131 23.35 11.11 33.25
C PHE A 131 22.68 10.66 31.95
N ASN A 132 21.95 11.54 31.24
CA ASN A 132 21.39 11.22 29.93
C ASN A 132 22.50 10.85 28.92
N ARG A 133 23.53 11.69 28.79
CA ARG A 133 24.69 11.44 27.92
C ARG A 133 25.36 10.10 28.20
N ARG A 134 25.47 9.69 29.48
CA ARG A 134 26.06 8.41 29.89
C ARG A 134 25.13 7.21 29.67
N LEU A 135 23.80 7.38 29.81
CA LEU A 135 22.83 6.36 29.41
C LEU A 135 22.92 6.11 27.89
N ASP A 136 22.89 7.18 27.10
CA ASP A 136 22.86 7.12 25.64
C ASP A 136 24.18 6.54 25.07
N GLN A 137 25.32 6.87 25.69
CA GLN A 137 26.60 6.22 25.38
C GLN A 137 26.60 4.72 25.70
N SER A 138 26.02 4.30 26.83
CA SER A 138 25.93 2.88 27.22
C SER A 138 24.97 2.11 26.28
N LEU A 139 23.88 2.75 25.86
CA LEU A 139 22.91 2.22 24.89
C LEU A 139 23.54 2.00 23.51
N ALA A 140 24.27 2.98 22.99
CA ALA A 140 24.94 2.85 21.70
C ALA A 140 25.96 1.70 21.68
N GLN A 141 26.69 1.50 22.79
CA GLN A 141 27.61 0.37 22.95
C GLN A 141 26.87 -0.98 23.01
N LEU A 142 25.74 -1.07 23.72
CA LEU A 142 24.91 -2.27 23.75
C LEU A 142 24.34 -2.61 22.36
N ALA A 143 23.78 -1.64 21.66
CA ALA A 143 23.23 -1.85 20.31
C ALA A 143 24.30 -2.35 19.32
N LEU A 144 25.53 -1.81 19.40
CA LEU A 144 26.64 -2.23 18.55
C LEU A 144 27.13 -3.66 18.87
N ALA A 145 27.23 -4.01 20.16
CA ALA A 145 27.71 -5.33 20.61
C ALA A 145 26.74 -6.47 20.25
N PHE A 146 25.43 -6.22 20.34
CA PHE A 146 24.37 -7.18 19.98
C PHE A 146 23.86 -7.02 18.54
N THR A 147 24.57 -6.26 17.68
CA THR A 147 24.35 -6.28 16.23
C THR A 147 24.88 -7.60 15.66
N PRO A 148 24.11 -8.38 14.87
CA PRO A 148 24.57 -9.66 14.34
C PRO A 148 25.85 -9.54 13.51
N HIS A 149 26.84 -10.42 13.73
CA HIS A 149 28.12 -10.42 13.01
C HIS A 149 27.98 -10.50 11.48
N ARG A 150 26.87 -11.02 10.94
CA ARG A 150 26.56 -10.96 9.50
C ARG A 150 26.40 -9.53 8.97
N VAL A 151 25.88 -8.61 9.79
CA VAL A 151 25.77 -7.17 9.48
C VAL A 151 27.10 -6.46 9.70
N GLN A 152 27.82 -6.76 10.78
CA GLN A 152 29.17 -6.22 11.01
C GLN A 152 30.18 -6.65 9.94
N ARG A 153 30.01 -7.82 9.29
CA ARG A 153 30.83 -8.23 8.13
C ARG A 153 30.39 -7.62 6.79
N ALA A 154 29.24 -6.95 6.73
CA ALA A 154 28.72 -6.31 5.53
C ALA A 154 29.04 -4.80 5.46
N LEU A 155 29.53 -4.21 6.56
CA LEU A 155 30.03 -2.84 6.65
C LEU A 155 31.53 -2.89 6.95
N ASP A 156 32.35 -2.20 6.16
CA ASP A 156 33.78 -2.12 6.47
C ASP A 156 34.06 -1.27 7.73
N LEU A 157 35.30 -1.36 8.23
CA LEU A 157 35.75 -0.64 9.42
C LEU A 157 35.68 0.89 9.27
N VAL A 158 35.80 1.42 8.05
CA VAL A 158 35.73 2.87 7.78
C VAL A 158 34.28 3.34 7.85
N ALA A 159 33.34 2.58 7.26
CA ALA A 159 31.91 2.88 7.33
C ALA A 159 31.38 2.84 8.78
N GLN A 160 31.82 1.87 9.58
CA GLN A 160 31.48 1.78 11.00
C GLN A 160 32.05 2.98 11.80
N GLU A 161 33.29 3.39 11.53
CA GLU A 161 33.88 4.56 12.18
C GLU A 161 33.26 5.88 11.72
N GLN A 162 32.88 5.99 10.44
CA GLN A 162 32.17 7.16 9.89
C GLN A 162 30.81 7.34 10.54
N LEU A 163 30.01 6.27 10.69
CA LEU A 163 28.71 6.34 11.37
C LEU A 163 28.85 6.78 12.84
N LEU A 164 29.85 6.25 13.55
CA LEU A 164 30.19 6.65 14.92
C LEU A 164 30.71 8.08 15.06
N ARG A 165 31.32 8.64 14.01
CA ARG A 165 31.73 10.05 13.95
C ARG A 165 30.55 10.95 13.63
N GLN A 166 29.71 10.61 12.64
CA GLN A 166 28.50 11.36 12.26
C GLN A 166 27.52 11.51 13.43
N LEU A 167 27.23 10.42 14.17
CA LEU A 167 26.31 10.45 15.31
C LEU A 167 26.84 11.28 16.49
N LYS A 168 28.16 11.39 16.67
CA LYS A 168 28.75 12.30 17.67
C LYS A 168 28.73 13.75 17.19
N GLN A 169 29.12 13.97 15.94
CA GLN A 169 29.19 15.29 15.33
C GLN A 169 27.83 16.00 15.36
N GLY A 170 26.72 15.32 15.02
CA GLY A 170 25.39 15.93 15.10
C GLY A 170 25.00 16.40 16.51
N VAL A 171 25.36 15.64 17.55
CA VAL A 171 25.09 16.02 18.95
C VAL A 171 26.02 17.14 19.43
N GLU A 172 27.27 17.18 18.96
CA GLU A 172 28.22 18.26 19.28
C GLU A 172 27.86 19.57 18.55
N GLU A 173 27.33 19.49 17.33
CA GLU A 173 26.81 20.62 16.55
C GLU A 173 25.49 21.18 17.15
N GLU A 174 24.51 20.33 17.47
CA GLU A 174 23.27 20.76 18.14
C GLU A 174 23.55 21.44 19.49
N LEU A 175 24.53 20.92 20.25
CA LEU A 175 24.98 21.52 21.51
C LEU A 175 25.67 22.88 21.29
N ALA A 176 26.48 23.02 20.23
CA ALA A 176 27.13 24.28 19.89
C ALA A 176 26.13 25.36 19.43
N ALA A 177 25.13 24.98 18.62
CA ALA A 177 24.02 25.82 18.20
C ALA A 177 23.23 26.36 19.41
N LEU A 178 22.90 25.49 20.38
CA LEU A 178 22.24 25.87 21.62
C LEU A 178 23.11 26.78 22.51
N GLU A 179 24.44 26.61 22.52
CA GLU A 179 25.34 27.54 23.19
C GLU A 179 25.47 28.91 22.50
N GLU A 180 25.38 28.99 21.16
CA GLU A 180 25.37 30.26 20.42
C GLU A 180 24.12 31.08 20.75
N ILE A 181 22.92 30.50 20.60
CA ILE A 181 21.63 31.13 20.96
C ILE A 181 21.70 31.70 22.39
N ARG A 182 22.19 30.88 23.33
CA ARG A 182 22.30 31.23 24.75
C ARG A 182 23.28 32.37 25.05
N ARG A 183 24.28 32.62 24.20
CA ARG A 183 25.23 33.74 24.34
C ARG A 183 24.67 35.06 23.79
N ALA A 184 23.75 35.00 22.81
CA ALA A 184 23.31 36.16 22.05
C ALA A 184 22.25 37.07 22.74
N LYS A 185 21.60 36.60 23.83
CA LYS A 185 20.51 37.33 24.55
C LYS A 185 19.35 37.78 23.63
N LEU A 186 18.94 36.88 22.74
CA LEU A 186 17.84 37.07 21.81
C LEU A 186 16.49 37.23 22.55
N THR A 187 15.51 37.87 21.91
CA THR A 187 14.10 37.80 22.36
C THR A 187 13.49 36.44 21.97
N PRO A 188 12.39 35.97 22.59
CA PRO A 188 11.79 34.68 22.24
C PRO A 188 11.41 34.50 20.76
N ASP A 189 11.09 35.60 20.06
CA ASP A 189 10.83 35.58 18.61
C ASP A 189 12.12 35.44 17.78
N GLN A 190 13.21 36.04 18.25
CA GLN A 190 14.54 35.89 17.65
C GLN A 190 15.14 34.50 17.96
N GLU A 191 14.90 33.94 19.15
CA GLU A 191 15.26 32.56 19.51
C GLU A 191 14.56 31.56 18.59
N ARG A 192 13.25 31.74 18.33
CA ARG A 192 12.48 30.96 17.36
C ARG A 192 13.04 31.04 15.94
N THR A 193 13.22 32.25 15.41
CA THR A 193 13.74 32.42 14.04
C THR A 193 15.15 31.84 13.90
N ARG A 194 16.03 32.06 14.89
CA ARG A 194 17.39 31.50 14.87
C ARG A 194 17.40 29.97 15.02
N TRP A 195 16.43 29.37 15.74
CA TRP A 195 16.25 27.92 15.75
C TRP A 195 15.91 27.37 14.36
N LEU A 196 15.01 28.02 13.59
CA LEU A 196 14.69 27.56 12.24
C LEU A 196 15.89 27.71 11.29
N GLU A 197 16.64 28.81 11.39
CA GLU A 197 17.90 29.00 10.64
C GLU A 197 18.88 27.87 10.94
N LEU A 198 19.17 27.60 12.22
CA LEU A 198 20.10 26.55 12.65
C LEU A 198 19.62 25.14 12.26
N ALA A 199 18.31 24.86 12.33
CA ALA A 199 17.75 23.60 11.88
C ALA A 199 17.92 23.36 10.37
N ILE A 200 17.98 24.42 9.56
CA ILE A 200 18.29 24.37 8.13
C ILE A 200 19.82 24.27 7.90
N GLU A 201 20.61 25.10 8.60
CA GLU A 201 22.08 25.13 8.55
C GLU A 201 22.69 23.75 8.86
N HIS A 202 22.18 23.06 9.89
CA HIS A 202 22.60 21.71 10.30
C HIS A 202 21.76 20.57 9.65
N HIS A 203 20.96 20.87 8.62
CA HIS A 203 20.21 19.90 7.82
C HIS A 203 19.16 19.04 8.56
N HIS A 204 18.79 19.39 9.79
CA HIS A 204 17.66 18.78 10.52
C HIS A 204 16.31 19.05 9.82
N ILE A 205 16.20 20.16 9.08
CA ILE A 205 15.09 20.49 8.20
C ILE A 205 15.65 20.69 6.78
N ARG A 206 15.15 19.93 5.81
CA ARG A 206 15.52 20.10 4.40
C ARG A 206 15.01 21.45 3.90
N LEU A 207 15.92 22.30 3.41
CA LEU A 207 15.56 23.43 2.55
C LEU A 207 15.39 22.92 1.11
N ILE A 208 14.22 23.17 0.55
CA ILE A 208 13.83 22.77 -0.81
C ILE A 208 13.91 24.02 -1.70
N PRO A 209 14.73 24.03 -2.76
CA PRO A 209 14.83 25.16 -3.68
C PRO A 209 13.46 25.48 -4.28
N TYR A 210 13.02 26.73 -4.20
CA TYR A 210 11.69 27.13 -4.67
C TYR A 210 11.53 26.93 -6.18
N GLU A 211 12.63 27.05 -6.93
CA GLU A 211 12.71 26.81 -8.36
C GLU A 211 12.48 25.33 -8.73
N SER A 212 12.59 24.41 -7.77
CA SER A 212 12.22 22.99 -7.94
C SER A 212 10.74 22.70 -7.68
N LEU A 213 9.97 23.69 -7.20
CA LEU A 213 8.53 23.58 -6.92
C LEU A 213 7.73 24.20 -8.07
N LYS A 214 7.26 23.35 -8.99
CA LYS A 214 6.35 23.79 -10.06
C LYS A 214 4.92 23.88 -9.51
N VAL A 215 4.54 25.04 -8.99
CA VAL A 215 3.17 25.31 -8.53
C VAL A 215 2.16 25.03 -9.66
N THR A 216 1.26 24.07 -9.45
CA THR A 216 0.31 23.59 -10.45
C THR A 216 -1.09 24.19 -10.29
N LYS A 217 -1.55 24.36 -9.05
CA LYS A 217 -2.95 24.75 -8.75
C LYS A 217 -3.06 25.42 -7.38
N PHE A 218 -3.71 26.59 -7.32
CA PHE A 218 -4.17 27.15 -6.04
C PHE A 218 -5.29 26.27 -5.45
N LEU A 219 -5.18 25.89 -4.17
CA LEU A 219 -6.16 25.02 -3.51
C LEU A 219 -7.09 25.80 -2.58
N LYS A 220 -6.54 26.50 -1.57
CA LYS A 220 -7.30 27.31 -0.62
C LYS A 220 -6.50 28.52 -0.12
N LYS A 221 -7.20 29.60 0.25
CA LYS A 221 -6.68 30.65 1.12
C LYS A 221 -7.41 30.54 2.46
N GLY A 222 -6.67 30.22 3.52
CA GLY A 222 -7.17 30.17 4.89
C GLY A 222 -7.02 31.51 5.60
N GLY A 223 -7.38 31.55 6.88
CA GLY A 223 -7.14 32.72 7.73
C GLY A 223 -5.65 33.03 7.94
N PHE A 224 -4.81 31.99 8.00
CA PHE A 224 -3.39 32.10 8.33
C PHE A 224 -2.46 32.08 7.11
N GLY A 225 -2.92 31.69 5.93
CA GLY A 225 -2.04 31.47 4.78
C GLY A 225 -2.71 31.08 3.47
N ILE A 226 -1.89 30.79 2.46
CA ILE A 226 -2.24 30.24 1.16
C ILE A 226 -1.75 28.79 1.07
N VAL A 227 -2.53 27.95 0.40
CA VAL A 227 -2.24 26.54 0.16
C VAL A 227 -2.40 26.26 -1.34
N SER A 228 -1.35 25.73 -1.95
CA SER A 228 -1.28 25.40 -3.38
C SER A 228 -0.73 23.99 -3.57
N ALA A 229 -1.17 23.30 -4.62
CA ALA A 229 -0.49 22.12 -5.14
C ALA A 229 0.72 22.54 -5.97
N ALA A 230 1.78 21.75 -5.90
CA ALA A 230 2.97 21.88 -6.72
C ALA A 230 3.52 20.49 -7.05
N LEU A 231 4.26 20.37 -8.15
CA LEU A 231 5.11 19.21 -8.44
C LEU A 231 6.52 19.47 -7.93
N TRP A 232 7.12 18.44 -7.32
CA TRP A 232 8.47 18.44 -6.79
C TRP A 232 9.11 17.06 -7.01
N ASP A 233 10.25 16.99 -7.71
CA ASP A 233 10.89 15.72 -8.11
C ASP A 233 9.86 14.69 -8.65
N ASP A 234 9.05 15.15 -9.62
CA ASP A 234 7.89 14.47 -10.24
C ASP A 234 6.80 13.92 -9.29
N SER A 235 6.81 14.35 -8.03
CA SER A 235 5.82 14.00 -7.01
C SER A 235 4.87 15.16 -6.69
N ASP A 236 3.58 14.88 -6.53
CA ASP A 236 2.61 15.89 -6.08
C ASP A 236 2.79 16.23 -4.59
N VAL A 237 2.96 17.53 -4.31
CA VAL A 237 3.12 18.10 -2.97
C VAL A 237 2.18 19.30 -2.75
N VAL A 238 1.95 19.63 -1.48
CA VAL A 238 1.32 20.87 -1.05
C VAL A 238 2.40 21.86 -0.61
N LEU A 239 2.32 23.07 -1.14
CA LEU A 239 3.02 24.25 -0.63
C LEU A 239 2.05 25.06 0.26
N LYS A 240 2.37 25.17 1.56
CA LYS A 240 1.65 26.00 2.53
C LYS A 240 2.51 27.21 2.89
N GLN A 241 2.09 28.43 2.55
CA GLN A 241 2.75 29.69 2.93
C GLN A 241 1.87 30.44 3.93
N LEU A 242 2.39 30.82 5.10
CA LEU A 242 1.65 31.61 6.08
C LEU A 242 1.92 33.11 5.94
N PHE A 243 0.97 33.94 6.36
CA PHE A 243 1.10 35.41 6.32
C PHE A 243 1.94 35.97 7.47
N ASP A 244 2.08 35.22 8.57
CA ASP A 244 2.89 35.60 9.73
C ASP A 244 4.07 34.63 9.90
N GLN A 245 5.27 35.19 10.04
CA GLN A 245 6.51 34.43 10.13
C GLN A 245 6.70 33.74 11.50
N LYS A 246 6.15 34.29 12.59
CA LYS A 246 6.23 33.68 13.92
C LYS A 246 5.32 32.46 13.97
N ASP A 247 4.09 32.58 13.49
CA ASP A 247 3.15 31.45 13.41
C ASP A 247 3.66 30.36 12.44
N PHE A 248 4.39 30.73 11.38
CA PHE A 248 5.12 29.77 10.52
C PHE A 248 6.17 28.97 11.30
N VAL A 249 7.02 29.65 12.08
CA VAL A 249 8.06 28.97 12.87
C VAL A 249 7.45 28.11 13.98
N ASP A 250 6.41 28.61 14.68
CA ASP A 250 5.68 27.84 15.69
C ASP A 250 5.02 26.59 15.07
N GLU A 251 4.44 26.67 13.86
CA GLU A 251 3.87 25.49 13.17
C GLU A 251 4.96 24.50 12.74
N VAL A 252 6.08 24.95 12.16
CA VAL A 252 7.19 24.07 11.78
C VAL A 252 7.80 23.38 13.01
N MET A 253 7.98 24.11 14.12
CA MET A 253 8.45 23.55 15.41
C MET A 253 7.51 22.49 15.98
N LEU A 254 6.19 22.64 15.81
CA LEU A 254 5.23 21.62 16.22
C LEU A 254 5.26 20.43 15.26
N HIS A 255 5.37 20.68 13.96
CA HIS A 255 5.33 19.63 12.95
C HIS A 255 6.56 18.71 13.02
N THR A 256 7.78 19.22 13.22
CA THR A 256 8.97 18.37 13.36
C THR A 256 8.86 17.41 14.55
N ARG A 257 8.18 17.81 15.63
CA ARG A 257 7.92 16.93 16.79
C ARG A 257 6.94 15.78 16.51
N VAL A 258 6.16 15.84 15.44
CA VAL A 258 5.15 14.81 15.09
C VAL A 258 5.32 14.18 13.71
N HIS A 259 6.36 14.56 12.95
CA HIS A 259 6.51 14.13 11.54
C HIS A 259 6.77 12.62 11.35
N ASP A 260 7.30 11.94 12.37
CA ASP A 260 7.47 10.48 12.41
C ASP A 260 6.21 9.73 12.89
N GLY A 261 5.08 10.43 13.05
CA GLY A 261 3.84 9.85 13.56
C GLY A 261 2.98 9.15 12.50
N ASP A 262 2.55 7.93 12.80
CA ASP A 262 1.50 7.25 12.03
C ASP A 262 0.25 8.13 11.94
N TYR A 263 -0.33 8.21 10.74
CA TYR A 263 -1.53 9.02 10.44
C TYR A 263 -1.35 10.54 10.69
N ILE A 264 -0.12 11.03 10.64
CA ILE A 264 0.20 12.46 10.50
C ILE A 264 0.54 12.74 9.03
N VAL A 265 0.24 13.94 8.52
CA VAL A 265 0.65 14.38 7.18
C VAL A 265 2.19 14.42 7.09
N LYS A 266 2.76 13.92 5.99
CA LYS A 266 4.23 13.92 5.84
C LYS A 266 4.75 15.31 5.48
N PHE A 267 5.65 15.83 6.31
CA PHE A 267 6.43 17.05 6.05
C PHE A 267 7.72 16.67 5.30
N HIS A 268 8.02 17.39 4.21
CA HIS A 268 9.20 17.14 3.38
C HIS A 268 10.33 18.16 3.61
N GLY A 269 10.01 19.33 4.17
CA GLY A 269 10.94 20.41 4.41
C GLY A 269 10.29 21.79 4.28
N VAL A 270 11.11 22.83 4.35
CA VAL A 270 10.70 24.21 4.06
C VAL A 270 11.24 24.68 2.72
N THR A 271 10.64 25.73 2.17
CA THR A 271 11.12 26.47 1.00
C THR A 271 11.07 27.96 1.28
N LYS A 272 11.67 28.77 0.40
CA LYS A 272 11.66 30.24 0.47
C LYS A 272 11.55 30.81 -0.94
N ASP A 273 10.50 31.57 -1.21
CA ASP A 273 10.28 32.19 -2.53
C ASP A 273 11.24 33.38 -2.79
N PRO A 274 11.36 33.88 -4.03
CA PRO A 274 12.26 34.98 -4.37
C PRO A 274 11.96 36.29 -3.64
N GLU A 275 10.71 36.52 -3.27
CA GLU A 275 10.24 37.63 -2.44
C GLU A 275 10.66 37.49 -0.97
N GLY A 276 10.99 36.27 -0.53
CA GLY A 276 11.54 35.94 0.78
C GLY A 276 10.55 35.27 1.73
N THR A 277 9.33 34.97 1.28
CA THR A 277 8.28 34.28 2.05
C THR A 277 8.65 32.82 2.27
N LEU A 278 8.49 32.34 3.51
CA LEU A 278 8.71 30.93 3.84
C LEU A 278 7.47 30.08 3.51
N GLY A 279 7.70 28.85 3.07
CA GLY A 279 6.66 27.85 2.80
C GLY A 279 7.01 26.48 3.36
N MET A 280 6.01 25.70 3.78
CA MET A 280 6.15 24.28 4.14
C MET A 280 5.82 23.44 2.90
N VAL A 281 6.62 22.40 2.65
CA VAL A 281 6.36 21.40 1.60
C VAL A 281 5.88 20.11 2.26
N MET A 282 4.69 19.64 1.87
CA MET A 282 3.94 18.58 2.55
C MET A 282 3.36 17.59 1.53
N LYS A 283 3.13 16.33 1.91
CA LYS A 283 2.55 15.30 1.02
C LYS A 283 1.17 15.72 0.50
N TYR A 284 0.92 15.60 -0.80
CA TYR A 284 -0.40 15.86 -1.38
C TYR A 284 -1.41 14.74 -1.04
N ALA A 285 -2.66 15.16 -0.83
CA ALA A 285 -3.78 14.31 -0.41
C ALA A 285 -4.80 14.19 -1.55
N HIS A 286 -4.63 13.15 -2.36
CA HIS A 286 -5.38 12.92 -3.60
C HIS A 286 -6.90 12.79 -3.36
N ASN A 287 -7.31 12.23 -2.22
CA ASN A 287 -8.70 12.01 -1.85
C ASN A 287 -9.31 13.15 -1.02
N GLY A 288 -8.67 14.32 -1.00
CA GLY A 288 -9.17 15.53 -0.33
C GLY A 288 -9.07 15.46 1.19
N ASN A 289 -10.04 16.05 1.88
CA ASN A 289 -10.21 15.89 3.33
C ASN A 289 -11.29 14.86 3.69
N LEU A 290 -11.31 14.43 4.95
CA LEU A 290 -12.22 13.42 5.49
C LEU A 290 -13.69 13.80 5.27
N ARG A 291 -14.03 15.10 5.28
CA ARG A 291 -15.41 15.55 5.02
C ARG A 291 -15.79 15.35 3.55
N GLU A 292 -14.91 15.68 2.61
CA GLU A 292 -15.12 15.38 1.19
C GLU A 292 -15.23 13.86 0.98
N TYR A 293 -14.27 13.10 1.51
CA TYR A 293 -14.19 11.65 1.35
C TYR A 293 -15.39 10.87 1.90
N ILE A 294 -15.86 11.19 3.12
CA ILE A 294 -17.09 10.59 3.67
C ILE A 294 -18.32 10.98 2.83
N THR A 295 -18.33 12.16 2.20
CA THR A 295 -19.46 12.58 1.34
C THR A 295 -19.52 11.81 0.02
N SER A 296 -18.37 11.43 -0.54
CA SER A 296 -18.29 10.68 -1.80
C SER A 296 -18.31 9.15 -1.62
N HIS A 297 -17.76 8.62 -0.54
CA HIS A 297 -17.60 7.17 -0.33
C HIS A 297 -18.40 6.62 0.87
N GLY A 298 -18.86 7.47 1.80
CA GLY A 298 -19.45 7.02 3.07
C GLY A 298 -20.71 6.17 2.92
N SER A 299 -21.46 6.33 1.84
CA SER A 299 -22.63 5.51 1.50
C SER A 299 -22.30 4.03 1.24
N VAL A 300 -21.09 3.75 0.72
CA VAL A 300 -20.59 2.38 0.45
C VAL A 300 -19.58 1.89 1.49
N MET A 301 -19.07 2.77 2.37
CA MET A 301 -18.17 2.35 3.46
C MET A 301 -18.84 1.36 4.41
N SER A 302 -18.28 0.14 4.49
CA SER A 302 -18.67 -0.86 5.48
C SER A 302 -18.42 -0.39 6.93
N TRP A 303 -19.05 -1.07 7.90
CA TRP A 303 -18.75 -0.80 9.31
C TRP A 303 -17.30 -1.12 9.70
N TYR A 304 -16.64 -2.07 9.04
CA TYR A 304 -15.23 -2.36 9.29
C TYR A 304 -14.32 -1.23 8.81
N ASP A 305 -14.62 -0.60 7.67
CA ASP A 305 -13.83 0.51 7.14
C ASP A 305 -14.09 1.80 7.91
N ARG A 306 -15.34 2.05 8.34
CA ARG A 306 -15.67 3.12 9.30
C ARG A 306 -14.91 2.96 10.62
N LEU A 307 -14.81 1.73 11.13
CA LEU A 307 -14.06 1.40 12.34
C LEU A 307 -12.54 1.56 12.14
N ARG A 308 -11.97 1.12 11.02
CA ARG A 308 -10.54 1.32 10.72
C ARG A 308 -10.20 2.80 10.51
N LEU A 309 -10.99 3.55 9.76
CA LEU A 309 -10.81 5.00 9.58
C LEU A 309 -10.82 5.72 10.93
N ALA A 310 -11.78 5.41 11.79
CA ALA A 310 -11.83 5.90 13.17
C ALA A 310 -10.61 5.49 14.03
N GLN A 311 -10.19 4.23 13.96
CA GLN A 311 -9.01 3.69 14.67
C GLN A 311 -7.72 4.40 14.27
N GLN A 312 -7.55 4.68 12.98
CA GLN A 312 -6.39 5.36 12.41
C GLN A 312 -6.36 6.83 12.83
N ILE A 313 -7.48 7.55 12.73
CA ILE A 313 -7.64 8.94 13.20
C ILE A 313 -7.33 9.05 14.71
N ALA A 314 -7.90 8.17 15.53
CA ALA A 314 -7.62 8.13 16.96
C ALA A 314 -6.14 7.79 17.24
N THR A 315 -5.50 6.98 16.38
CA THR A 315 -4.08 6.62 16.49
C THR A 315 -3.16 7.80 16.25
N GLY A 316 -3.42 8.63 15.23
CA GLY A 316 -2.70 9.88 15.00
C GLY A 316 -2.89 10.88 16.16
N LEU A 317 -4.12 11.09 16.63
CA LEU A 317 -4.37 12.01 17.77
C LEU A 317 -3.66 11.53 19.05
N SER A 318 -3.60 10.23 19.29
CA SER A 318 -2.83 9.64 20.39
C SER A 318 -1.32 9.87 20.28
N PHE A 319 -0.77 10.05 19.08
CA PHE A 319 0.63 10.43 18.90
C PHE A 319 0.83 11.89 19.30
N ILE A 320 -0.02 12.79 18.79
CA ILE A 320 -0.02 14.24 19.11
C ILE A 320 -0.14 14.47 20.62
N HIS A 321 -1.09 13.80 21.28
CA HIS A 321 -1.30 13.88 22.73
C HIS A 321 -0.13 13.29 23.53
N ARG A 322 0.51 12.21 23.07
CA ARG A 322 1.72 11.66 23.70
C ARG A 322 2.86 12.67 23.69
N GLU A 323 3.00 13.42 22.60
CA GLU A 323 3.96 14.53 22.46
C GLU A 323 3.56 15.80 23.24
N ARG A 324 2.53 15.75 24.09
CA ARG A 324 2.04 16.89 24.87
C ARG A 324 1.73 18.09 23.98
N ILE A 325 1.07 17.84 22.85
CA ILE A 325 0.51 18.85 21.95
C ILE A 325 -1.02 18.70 21.99
N PHE A 326 -1.72 19.83 22.02
CA PHE A 326 -3.17 19.90 21.81
C PHE A 326 -3.43 20.46 20.41
N HIS A 327 -4.31 19.82 19.64
CA HIS A 327 -4.52 20.18 18.24
C HIS A 327 -5.29 21.49 18.10
N ARG A 328 -6.27 21.75 18.97
CA ARG A 328 -7.03 23.00 19.11
C ARG A 328 -7.96 23.39 17.95
N ASP A 329 -7.87 22.71 16.81
CA ASP A 329 -8.77 22.85 15.66
C ASP A 329 -8.96 21.49 14.94
N PHE A 330 -9.27 20.47 15.73
CA PHE A 330 -9.40 19.10 15.23
C PHE A 330 -10.79 18.88 14.62
N HIS A 331 -10.87 18.79 13.30
CA HIS A 331 -12.12 18.55 12.58
C HIS A 331 -11.85 17.78 11.28
N SER A 332 -12.87 17.20 10.65
CA SER A 332 -12.71 16.40 9.43
C SER A 332 -12.06 17.16 8.25
N GLY A 333 -12.26 18.48 8.14
CA GLY A 333 -11.53 19.33 7.18
C GLY A 333 -10.00 19.42 7.39
N ASN A 334 -9.49 19.07 8.57
CA ASN A 334 -8.07 19.05 8.96
C ASN A 334 -7.55 17.60 9.11
N ILE A 335 -8.31 16.62 8.61
CA ILE A 335 -7.87 15.24 8.39
C ILE A 335 -7.88 15.02 6.88
N LEU A 336 -6.70 14.90 6.28
CA LEU A 336 -6.53 14.63 4.85
C LEU A 336 -6.60 13.14 4.56
N ILE A 337 -7.11 12.76 3.39
CA ILE A 337 -7.15 11.36 2.95
C ILE A 337 -6.12 11.15 1.83
N ASP A 338 -5.20 10.22 2.07
CA ASP A 338 -4.16 9.86 1.11
C ASP A 338 -4.70 8.97 -0.03
N LEU A 339 -3.88 8.70 -1.05
CA LEU A 339 -4.30 7.94 -2.24
C LEU A 339 -4.85 6.54 -1.90
N ASN A 340 -4.39 5.93 -0.81
CA ASN A 340 -4.78 4.60 -0.34
C ASN A 340 -6.03 4.62 0.57
N GLY A 341 -6.67 5.78 0.75
CA GLY A 341 -7.78 5.95 1.70
C GLY A 341 -7.34 6.15 3.16
N ALA A 342 -6.04 6.25 3.44
CA ALA A 342 -5.54 6.39 4.82
C ALA A 342 -5.64 7.85 5.30
N PRO A 343 -6.08 8.10 6.56
CA PRO A 343 -6.18 9.44 7.12
C PRO A 343 -4.81 9.99 7.54
N MET A 344 -4.65 11.31 7.44
CA MET A 344 -3.46 12.06 7.78
C MET A 344 -3.87 13.38 8.46
N ILE A 345 -3.59 13.55 9.75
CA ILE A 345 -3.89 14.77 10.51
C ILE A 345 -2.95 15.91 10.05
N THR A 346 -3.47 17.13 9.91
CA THR A 346 -2.77 18.31 9.37
C THR A 346 -3.18 19.63 10.05
N ASP A 347 -2.57 20.74 9.64
CA ASP A 347 -2.87 22.13 10.05
C ASP A 347 -2.62 22.40 11.55
N PHE A 348 -1.33 22.48 11.93
CA PHE A 348 -0.89 22.65 13.31
C PHE A 348 -0.77 24.12 13.77
N GLY A 349 -1.13 25.10 12.93
CA GLY A 349 -0.95 26.54 13.23
C GLY A 349 -1.70 27.03 14.48
N LEU A 350 -2.87 26.45 14.77
CA LEU A 350 -3.63 26.71 16.01
C LEU A 350 -3.23 25.81 17.19
N SER A 351 -2.50 24.73 16.93
CA SER A 351 -2.04 23.78 17.95
C SER A 351 -1.01 24.42 18.88
N ARG A 352 -0.89 23.91 20.11
CA ARG A 352 0.13 24.36 21.08
C ARG A 352 0.63 23.18 21.89
N THR A 353 1.86 23.28 22.40
CA THR A 353 2.31 22.37 23.45
C THR A 353 1.50 22.61 24.73
N GLU A 354 1.38 21.58 25.56
CA GLU A 354 0.82 21.67 26.91
C GLU A 354 1.48 22.83 27.67
N SER A 355 2.82 22.91 27.68
CA SER A 355 3.57 23.96 28.37
C SER A 355 3.20 25.40 27.94
N VAL A 356 2.92 25.63 26.65
CA VAL A 356 2.49 26.93 26.15
C VAL A 356 1.02 27.18 26.48
N ALA A 357 0.13 26.19 26.26
CA ALA A 357 -1.28 26.25 26.65
C ALA A 357 -1.48 26.39 28.18
N LEU A 358 -0.52 25.94 28.99
CA LEU A 358 -0.52 26.16 30.45
C LEU A 358 -0.30 27.64 30.81
N SER A 359 0.27 28.43 29.91
CA SER A 359 0.69 29.83 30.10
C SER A 359 -0.12 30.87 29.31
N GLU A 360 -0.70 30.49 28.16
CA GLU A 360 -1.60 31.34 27.38
C GLU A 360 -2.94 31.57 28.10
N GLN A 361 -3.27 32.82 28.40
CA GLN A 361 -4.65 33.23 28.76
C GLN A 361 -5.35 33.87 27.55
N SER A 362 -5.55 33.10 26.48
CA SER A 362 -6.31 33.58 25.32
C SER A 362 -7.81 33.56 25.60
N MET A 363 -8.44 34.73 25.52
CA MET A 363 -9.89 34.92 25.61
C MET A 363 -10.63 34.58 24.31
N THR A 364 -9.90 34.22 23.25
CA THR A 364 -10.48 33.94 21.93
C THR A 364 -10.81 32.45 21.84
N VAL A 365 -12.02 32.14 21.36
CA VAL A 365 -12.38 30.79 20.91
C VAL A 365 -11.94 30.66 19.44
N TYR A 366 -11.29 29.54 19.12
CA TYR A 366 -10.79 29.23 17.78
C TYR A 366 -11.39 27.90 17.31
N GLY A 367 -11.39 27.69 16.00
CA GLY A 367 -11.89 26.48 15.35
C GLY A 367 -13.39 26.48 15.05
N ILE A 368 -13.87 25.41 14.42
CA ILE A 368 -15.26 25.28 13.97
C ILE A 368 -16.19 24.99 15.16
N VAL A 369 -17.28 25.76 15.30
CA VAL A 369 -18.19 25.69 16.47
C VAL A 369 -18.75 24.29 16.71
N ALA A 370 -19.14 23.57 15.64
CA ALA A 370 -19.64 22.20 15.73
C ALA A 370 -18.69 21.23 16.45
N TYR A 371 -17.37 21.45 16.35
CA TYR A 371 -16.31 20.62 16.95
C TYR A 371 -15.76 21.24 18.24
N THR A 372 -16.23 22.43 18.64
CA THR A 372 -15.72 23.14 19.81
C THR A 372 -16.40 22.67 21.09
N ALA A 373 -15.60 22.26 22.08
CA ALA A 373 -16.12 21.76 23.35
C ALA A 373 -16.95 22.82 24.11
N PRO A 374 -18.06 22.42 24.78
CA PRO A 374 -19.04 23.36 25.33
C PRO A 374 -18.48 24.24 26.45
N GLU A 375 -17.50 23.78 27.22
CA GLU A 375 -16.81 24.58 28.24
C GLU A 375 -15.95 25.70 27.63
N ARG A 376 -15.33 25.48 26.47
CA ARG A 376 -14.62 26.53 25.70
C ARG A 376 -15.59 27.58 25.14
N LEU A 377 -16.79 27.17 24.74
CA LEU A 377 -17.86 28.09 24.30
C LEU A 377 -18.45 28.89 25.47
N ARG A 378 -18.82 28.22 26.58
CA ARG A 378 -19.38 28.85 27.80
C ARG A 378 -18.38 29.77 28.49
N THR A 379 -17.09 29.44 28.44
CA THR A 379 -16.04 30.12 29.18
C THR A 379 -14.80 30.24 28.29
N PRO A 380 -14.69 31.32 27.49
CA PRO A 380 -13.55 31.52 26.60
C PRO A 380 -12.18 31.62 27.30
N SER A 381 -12.16 31.79 28.63
CA SER A 381 -10.96 31.72 29.48
C SER A 381 -10.62 30.30 30.01
N TYR A 382 -11.43 29.28 29.70
CA TYR A 382 -11.17 27.89 30.08
C TYR A 382 -9.86 27.41 29.42
N ARG A 383 -8.90 26.93 30.21
CA ARG A 383 -7.61 26.45 29.70
C ARG A 383 -7.85 25.25 28.77
N TYR A 384 -7.32 25.30 27.55
CA TYR A 384 -7.39 24.17 26.62
C TYR A 384 -6.62 22.94 27.16
N ASP A 385 -7.21 21.76 27.03
CA ASP A 385 -6.71 20.46 27.49
C ASP A 385 -6.93 19.37 26.41
N ASP A 386 -6.52 18.13 26.70
CA ASP A 386 -6.75 16.98 25.82
C ASP A 386 -8.25 16.63 25.68
N CYS A 387 -9.01 16.83 26.75
CA CYS A 387 -10.46 16.60 26.81
C CYS A 387 -11.24 17.48 25.81
N CYS A 388 -10.71 18.65 25.44
CA CYS A 388 -11.24 19.47 24.35
C CYS A 388 -11.06 18.80 22.97
N ASP A 389 -9.87 18.27 22.64
CA ASP A 389 -9.65 17.53 21.37
C ASP A 389 -10.49 16.23 21.33
N ILE A 390 -10.71 15.57 22.48
CA ILE A 390 -11.59 14.39 22.60
C ILE A 390 -13.04 14.71 22.25
N TYR A 391 -13.56 15.87 22.67
CA TYR A 391 -14.91 16.31 22.26
C TYR A 391 -15.00 16.39 20.74
N SER A 392 -14.01 17.01 20.11
CA SER A 392 -13.93 17.14 18.65
C SER A 392 -13.83 15.78 17.95
N LEU A 393 -13.05 14.83 18.51
CA LEU A 393 -13.03 13.43 18.04
C LEU A 393 -14.41 12.76 18.16
N GLY A 394 -15.18 13.02 19.22
CA GLY A 394 -16.55 12.53 19.34
C GLY A 394 -17.45 12.95 18.17
N VAL A 395 -17.35 14.22 17.76
CA VAL A 395 -18.09 14.75 16.60
C VAL A 395 -17.60 14.11 15.28
N ILE A 396 -16.30 13.88 15.13
CA ILE A 396 -15.73 13.18 13.95
C ILE A 396 -16.18 11.71 13.89
N LEU A 397 -16.22 11.00 15.03
CA LEU A 397 -16.72 9.62 15.10
C LEU A 397 -18.21 9.54 14.77
N TRP A 398 -19.02 10.48 15.26
CA TRP A 398 -20.42 10.59 14.81
C TRP A 398 -20.51 10.87 13.31
N GLU A 399 -19.65 11.73 12.75
CA GLU A 399 -19.66 12.07 11.32
C GLU A 399 -19.30 10.87 10.42
N ILE A 400 -18.39 9.99 10.86
CA ILE A 400 -18.07 8.70 10.22
C ILE A 400 -19.25 7.71 10.33
N SER A 401 -20.05 7.79 11.38
CA SER A 401 -21.28 7.00 11.58
C SER A 401 -22.45 7.52 10.72
N SER A 402 -22.68 8.83 10.73
CA SER A 402 -23.84 9.46 10.10
C SER A 402 -23.69 9.69 8.61
N VAL A 403 -22.46 9.87 8.13
CA VAL A 403 -22.10 10.47 6.82
C VAL A 403 -22.65 11.88 6.55
N HIS A 404 -23.41 12.46 7.49
CA HIS A 404 -24.01 13.79 7.41
C HIS A 404 -23.10 14.85 8.03
N ARG A 405 -23.31 16.13 7.68
CA ARG A 405 -22.59 17.25 8.32
C ARG A 405 -23.13 17.46 9.75
N PRO A 406 -22.27 17.59 10.78
CA PRO A 406 -22.68 17.92 12.14
C PRO A 406 -23.61 19.14 12.22
N PHE A 407 -24.69 18.97 12.97
CA PHE A 407 -25.76 19.94 13.22
C PHE A 407 -26.36 20.50 11.92
N GLY A 408 -26.39 19.69 10.86
CA GLY A 408 -26.90 20.06 9.54
C GLY A 408 -26.15 21.21 8.85
N GLY A 409 -25.02 21.68 9.38
CA GLY A 409 -24.37 22.92 8.94
C GLY A 409 -25.07 24.20 9.41
N GLN A 410 -25.72 24.18 10.58
CA GLN A 410 -26.31 25.35 11.24
C GLN A 410 -25.29 26.50 11.44
N ASN A 411 -25.77 27.75 11.37
CA ASN A 411 -24.95 28.95 11.61
C ASN A 411 -24.32 28.96 13.02
N ASP A 412 -23.05 29.38 13.10
CA ASP A 412 -22.20 29.33 14.30
C ASP A 412 -22.84 29.90 15.58
N ILE A 413 -23.48 31.08 15.51
CA ILE A 413 -23.99 31.76 16.71
C ILE A 413 -25.15 30.99 17.36
N PRO A 414 -26.25 30.65 16.64
CA PRO A 414 -27.25 29.71 17.14
C PRO A 414 -26.65 28.38 17.63
N LEU A 415 -25.79 27.76 16.82
CA LEU A 415 -25.21 26.46 17.13
C LEU A 415 -24.40 26.47 18.43
N ALA A 416 -23.67 27.55 18.71
CA ALA A 416 -22.95 27.72 19.97
C ALA A 416 -23.92 27.71 21.16
N PHE A 417 -25.06 28.41 21.09
CA PHE A 417 -26.07 28.38 22.16
C PHE A 417 -26.68 27.00 22.35
N ASP A 418 -26.94 26.26 21.27
CA ASP A 418 -27.48 24.91 21.32
C ASP A 418 -26.49 23.93 21.96
N ILE A 419 -25.23 23.90 21.52
CA ILE A 419 -24.15 23.08 22.10
C ILE A 419 -23.91 23.41 23.57
N MET A 420 -23.90 24.70 23.94
CA MET A 420 -23.77 25.16 25.33
C MET A 420 -24.96 24.74 26.20
N SER A 421 -26.17 24.67 25.63
CA SER A 421 -27.40 24.21 26.28
C SER A 421 -27.50 22.68 26.40
N GLY A 422 -26.57 21.93 25.79
CA GLY A 422 -26.50 20.48 25.85
C GLY A 422 -27.10 19.75 24.64
N VAL A 423 -27.47 20.47 23.56
CA VAL A 423 -27.88 19.82 22.30
C VAL A 423 -26.70 19.01 21.74
N ARG A 424 -27.02 17.82 21.25
CA ARG A 424 -26.11 16.87 20.59
C ARG A 424 -26.84 16.25 19.42
N GLU A 425 -26.06 15.72 18.48
CA GLU A 425 -26.61 14.97 17.36
C GLU A 425 -27.29 13.66 17.79
N HIS A 426 -28.25 13.22 16.99
CA HIS A 426 -28.98 11.98 17.25
C HIS A 426 -28.14 10.73 16.94
N VAL A 427 -28.41 9.64 17.65
CA VAL A 427 -27.81 8.33 17.33
C VAL A 427 -28.33 7.87 15.96
N VAL A 428 -27.41 7.45 15.10
CA VAL A 428 -27.69 7.06 13.72
C VAL A 428 -28.11 5.59 13.68
N ASP A 429 -29.26 5.30 13.07
CA ASP A 429 -29.77 3.94 12.88
C ASP A 429 -28.75 3.04 12.16
N GLY A 430 -28.66 1.78 12.59
CA GLY A 430 -27.68 0.82 12.08
C GLY A 430 -26.26 0.98 12.66
N THR A 431 -26.01 1.94 13.56
CA THR A 431 -24.70 2.08 14.22
C THR A 431 -24.47 0.99 15.28
N PRO A 432 -23.31 0.31 15.31
CA PRO A 432 -22.93 -0.61 16.37
C PRO A 432 -22.99 0.06 17.74
N LYS A 433 -23.77 -0.51 18.67
CA LYS A 433 -24.09 0.10 19.97
C LYS A 433 -22.86 0.64 20.73
N LYS A 434 -21.79 -0.17 20.84
CA LYS A 434 -20.52 0.22 21.47
C LYS A 434 -19.81 1.41 20.79
N TYR A 435 -19.99 1.61 19.49
CA TYR A 435 -19.44 2.76 18.76
C TYR A 435 -20.25 4.03 19.01
N ALA A 436 -21.59 3.92 19.09
CA ALA A 436 -22.45 5.02 19.51
C ALA A 436 -22.15 5.44 20.96
N GLU A 437 -22.10 4.47 21.88
CA GLU A 437 -21.70 4.69 23.28
C GLU A 437 -20.33 5.36 23.39
N LEU A 438 -19.37 4.99 22.53
CA LEU A 438 -18.05 5.62 22.48
C LEU A 438 -18.10 7.09 22.05
N TYR A 439 -18.72 7.43 20.91
CA TYR A 439 -18.76 8.84 20.48
C TYR A 439 -19.62 9.69 21.42
N GLN A 440 -20.65 9.11 22.04
CA GLN A 440 -21.46 9.78 23.05
C GLN A 440 -20.67 10.08 24.34
N ALA A 441 -19.77 9.18 24.76
CA ALA A 441 -18.86 9.45 25.86
C ALA A 441 -17.80 10.50 25.50
N CYS A 442 -17.30 10.52 24.26
CA CYS A 442 -16.35 11.53 23.80
C CYS A 442 -16.92 12.96 23.83
N TRP A 443 -18.20 13.17 23.48
CA TRP A 443 -18.79 14.51 23.39
C TRP A 443 -19.57 14.98 24.65
N ASP A 444 -19.36 14.35 25.81
CA ASP A 444 -20.08 14.68 27.05
C ASP A 444 -19.95 16.18 27.38
N ALA A 445 -21.02 16.77 27.95
CA ALA A 445 -21.07 18.17 28.35
C ALA A 445 -20.19 18.49 29.57
N ASP A 446 -19.68 17.46 30.24
CA ASP A 446 -18.72 17.48 31.34
C ASP A 446 -17.38 16.86 30.88
N PRO A 447 -16.26 17.61 30.86
CA PRO A 447 -14.98 17.10 30.38
C PRO A 447 -14.42 15.96 31.23
N GLU A 448 -14.71 15.90 32.55
CA GLU A 448 -14.19 14.84 33.42
C GLU A 448 -14.80 13.45 33.14
N LYS A 449 -15.91 13.39 32.38
CA LYS A 449 -16.52 12.12 31.95
C LYS A 449 -15.97 11.59 30.64
N ARG A 450 -15.21 12.38 29.88
CA ARG A 450 -14.73 12.00 28.54
C ARG A 450 -13.63 10.95 28.64
N PRO A 451 -13.63 9.91 27.79
CA PRO A 451 -12.54 8.93 27.74
C PRO A 451 -11.27 9.56 27.17
N ASN A 452 -10.13 9.39 27.86
CA ASN A 452 -8.84 9.78 27.29
C ASN A 452 -8.54 8.97 26.00
N ILE A 453 -7.64 9.49 25.15
CA ILE A 453 -7.38 8.93 23.81
C ILE A 453 -6.89 7.47 23.83
N THR A 454 -6.22 7.04 24.90
CA THR A 454 -5.81 5.63 25.08
C THR A 454 -7.02 4.72 25.27
N THR A 455 -8.01 5.15 26.05
CA THR A 455 -9.29 4.43 26.21
C THR A 455 -10.07 4.41 24.90
N VAL A 456 -10.14 5.53 24.17
CA VAL A 456 -10.82 5.60 22.85
C VAL A 456 -10.20 4.61 21.86
N LYS A 457 -8.87 4.60 21.72
CA LYS A 457 -8.15 3.61 20.88
C LYS A 457 -8.38 2.18 21.32
N LYS A 458 -8.43 1.90 22.62
CA LYS A 458 -8.71 0.55 23.12
C LYS A 458 -10.09 0.05 22.68
N VAL A 459 -11.14 0.87 22.82
CA VAL A 459 -12.49 0.51 22.39
C VAL A 459 -12.58 0.37 20.87
N LEU A 460 -11.92 1.23 20.10
CA LEU A 460 -11.86 1.11 18.63
C LEU A 460 -11.11 -0.16 18.19
N ASN A 461 -10.00 -0.52 18.84
CA ASN A 461 -9.30 -1.77 18.57
C ASN A 461 -10.17 -3.00 18.89
N GLU A 462 -10.84 -3.01 20.05
CA GLU A 462 -11.77 -4.08 20.42
C GLU A 462 -12.93 -4.22 19.42
N LEU A 463 -13.39 -3.11 18.83
CA LEU A 463 -14.40 -3.12 17.78
C LEU A 463 -13.87 -3.59 16.43
N VAL A 464 -12.69 -3.14 16.01
CA VAL A 464 -12.04 -3.58 14.76
C VAL A 464 -11.82 -5.09 14.77
N GLU A 465 -11.29 -5.66 15.86
CA GLU A 465 -11.09 -7.11 15.97
C GLU A 465 -12.41 -7.88 16.08
N ALA A 466 -13.44 -7.35 16.76
CA ALA A 466 -14.76 -7.98 16.82
C ALA A 466 -15.49 -8.02 15.47
N PHE A 467 -15.11 -7.18 14.51
CA PHE A 467 -15.57 -7.20 13.12
C PHE A 467 -14.61 -7.99 12.19
N ARG A 468 -13.54 -8.58 12.73
CA ARG A 468 -12.47 -9.27 11.96
C ARG A 468 -12.58 -10.79 11.96
N ASP A 469 -13.19 -11.39 13.00
CA ASP A 469 -13.37 -12.84 13.12
C ASP A 469 -14.85 -13.24 13.36
N PRO A 470 -15.54 -13.82 12.37
CA PRO A 470 -16.91 -14.31 12.50
C PRO A 470 -17.13 -15.39 13.57
N LYS A 471 -16.08 -16.06 14.08
CA LYS A 471 -16.19 -17.16 15.05
C LYS A 471 -16.31 -16.71 16.50
N VAL A 472 -16.10 -15.43 16.80
CA VAL A 472 -16.04 -14.91 18.19
C VAL A 472 -17.36 -14.27 18.64
N VAL A 473 -18.41 -14.24 17.81
CA VAL A 473 -19.76 -13.77 18.19
C VAL A 473 -20.54 -14.83 18.99
N GLY A 474 -19.90 -15.40 20.01
CA GLY A 474 -20.54 -16.20 21.05
C GLY A 474 -20.91 -15.32 22.23
N GLU A 475 -22.21 -15.18 22.49
CA GLU A 475 -22.81 -14.53 23.67
C GLU A 475 -22.43 -13.05 23.93
N GLY A 476 -23.35 -12.11 23.66
CA GLY A 476 -23.31 -10.79 24.31
C GLY A 476 -23.47 -9.52 23.45
N VAL A 477 -23.89 -9.60 22.18
CA VAL A 477 -24.35 -8.41 21.43
C VAL A 477 -25.73 -8.68 20.84
N GLU A 478 -26.75 -7.98 21.34
CA GLU A 478 -28.14 -8.13 20.92
C GLU A 478 -28.40 -7.39 19.61
N LEU A 479 -28.34 -8.12 18.49
CA LEU A 479 -28.60 -7.58 17.16
C LEU A 479 -30.12 -7.43 16.94
N VAL A 480 -30.66 -6.26 17.27
CA VAL A 480 -32.08 -5.93 17.01
C VAL A 480 -32.36 -5.95 15.51
N ARG A 481 -33.05 -7.00 15.05
CA ARG A 481 -33.49 -7.13 13.65
C ARG A 481 -34.57 -6.08 13.34
N VAL A 482 -34.21 -5.01 12.64
CA VAL A 482 -35.16 -4.07 12.03
C VAL A 482 -35.87 -4.75 10.85
N LYS A 483 -36.88 -5.56 11.16
CA LYS A 483 -37.89 -6.02 10.20
C LYS A 483 -39.08 -5.05 10.25
N GLU A 484 -39.06 -3.97 9.46
CA GLU A 484 -40.27 -3.26 9.01
C GLU A 484 -39.96 -2.14 8.00
N MET A 485 -39.87 -2.47 6.70
CA MET A 485 -40.15 -1.53 5.60
C MET A 485 -40.40 -2.20 4.21
N ARG A 486 -40.99 -3.40 4.20
CA ARG A 486 -41.49 -4.08 2.98
C ARG A 486 -42.86 -4.72 3.28
N ALA A 487 -43.90 -3.90 3.42
CA ALA A 487 -45.25 -4.36 3.80
C ALA A 487 -46.41 -3.47 3.28
N THR A 488 -46.29 -2.80 2.13
CA THR A 488 -47.39 -2.05 1.50
C THR A 488 -47.39 -2.10 -0.04
N ALA A 489 -47.44 -3.30 -0.61
CA ALA A 489 -47.87 -3.54 -2.00
C ALA A 489 -48.28 -5.02 -2.15
N PHE A 490 -49.28 -5.30 -2.99
CA PHE A 490 -49.77 -6.64 -3.33
C PHE A 490 -50.22 -7.53 -2.16
N ASP A 491 -51.39 -7.19 -1.63
CA ASP A 491 -52.36 -8.18 -1.19
C ASP A 491 -53.41 -8.34 -2.31
N GLN A 492 -54.11 -9.49 -2.38
CA GLN A 492 -54.98 -9.99 -3.47
C GLN A 492 -54.32 -10.74 -4.65
N GLU A 493 -54.07 -12.04 -4.46
CA GLU A 493 -54.46 -13.05 -5.45
C GLU A 493 -55.36 -14.10 -4.79
N GLY A 494 -56.50 -14.40 -5.42
CA GLY A 494 -57.45 -15.40 -4.95
C GLY A 494 -58.49 -15.69 -6.03
N ALA A 495 -58.59 -16.98 -6.41
CA ALA A 495 -59.24 -17.48 -7.64
C ALA A 495 -58.45 -17.11 -8.92
N VAL A 496 -58.44 -17.92 -10.00
CA VAL A 496 -59.25 -19.10 -10.36
C VAL A 496 -58.36 -20.26 -10.84
N THR A 497 -58.80 -21.52 -10.68
CA THR A 497 -58.16 -22.71 -11.27
C THR A 497 -58.98 -23.24 -12.46
N ALA A 498 -58.31 -23.82 -13.47
CA ALA A 498 -58.85 -24.15 -14.83
C ALA A 498 -59.09 -22.88 -15.69
N ILE A 499 -58.92 -22.89 -17.02
CA ILE A 499 -59.23 -23.92 -18.03
C ILE A 499 -58.01 -24.30 -18.92
N ILE A 500 -58.16 -25.38 -19.70
CA ILE A 500 -57.14 -26.04 -20.55
C ILE A 500 -57.32 -25.67 -22.05
N ASP A 501 -56.24 -25.86 -22.84
CA ASP A 501 -56.10 -25.71 -24.31
C ASP A 501 -56.08 -24.29 -24.92
N GLY A 502 -55.10 -24.02 -25.81
CA GLY A 502 -55.02 -22.74 -26.57
C GLY A 502 -53.62 -22.33 -27.08
N GLU A 503 -53.14 -22.99 -28.14
CA GLU A 503 -52.01 -22.70 -29.06
C GLU A 503 -51.12 -21.42 -28.99
N SER A 504 -49.85 -21.62 -29.41
CA SER A 504 -48.93 -20.68 -30.11
C SER A 504 -47.91 -19.79 -29.33
N GLU A 505 -46.62 -20.11 -29.58
CA GLU A 505 -45.40 -19.30 -29.73
C GLU A 505 -45.17 -17.97 -28.95
N GLY A 506 -44.02 -17.83 -28.25
CA GLY A 506 -43.69 -16.53 -27.60
C GLY A 506 -42.28 -16.28 -27.00
N LYS A 507 -41.41 -17.29 -26.78
CA LYS A 507 -40.02 -17.15 -26.23
C LYS A 507 -39.84 -16.31 -24.94
N SER A 508 -39.91 -16.96 -23.78
CA SER A 508 -39.21 -16.52 -22.56
C SER A 508 -37.72 -16.92 -22.61
N GLY A 509 -36.88 -16.34 -21.72
CA GLY A 509 -35.58 -16.95 -21.40
C GLY A 509 -34.38 -16.03 -21.06
N ARG A 510 -34.36 -15.45 -19.86
CA ARG A 510 -33.13 -15.28 -19.05
C ARG A 510 -33.50 -15.04 -17.58
N GLU A 511 -32.50 -15.16 -16.70
CA GLU A 511 -32.58 -14.96 -15.23
C GLU A 511 -33.34 -16.01 -14.40
N GLU A 512 -33.16 -17.30 -14.71
CA GLU A 512 -33.45 -18.38 -13.74
C GLU A 512 -32.55 -19.62 -13.91
N LYS A 513 -31.22 -19.44 -14.02
CA LYS A 513 -30.22 -20.54 -14.11
C LYS A 513 -28.86 -20.22 -13.49
N SER A 514 -28.83 -20.03 -12.17
CA SER A 514 -27.58 -19.91 -11.38
C SER A 514 -27.63 -20.59 -10.00
N ALA A 515 -28.73 -21.27 -9.64
CA ALA A 515 -28.91 -21.88 -8.32
C ALA A 515 -28.96 -23.42 -8.28
N GLU A 516 -29.12 -24.11 -9.43
CA GLU A 516 -29.34 -25.58 -9.46
C GLU A 516 -28.09 -26.42 -9.80
N PHE A 517 -26.97 -25.82 -10.19
CA PHE A 517 -25.86 -26.57 -10.81
C PHE A 517 -24.95 -27.34 -9.83
N VAL A 518 -25.17 -27.21 -8.52
CA VAL A 518 -24.32 -27.82 -7.48
C VAL A 518 -24.62 -29.32 -7.27
N THR A 519 -25.71 -29.85 -7.84
CA THR A 519 -26.25 -31.18 -7.46
C THR A 519 -26.36 -32.18 -8.63
N ALA A 520 -25.63 -31.99 -9.74
CA ALA A 520 -25.86 -32.73 -10.99
C ALA A 520 -24.60 -33.36 -11.66
N LEU A 521 -23.50 -33.56 -10.93
CA LEU A 521 -22.24 -34.12 -11.49
C LEU A 521 -21.76 -35.44 -10.83
N ALA A 522 -22.60 -36.09 -10.03
CA ALA A 522 -22.29 -37.35 -9.34
C ALA A 522 -22.91 -38.58 -10.04
N ALA A 523 -22.60 -38.80 -11.32
CA ALA A 523 -22.94 -40.03 -12.05
C ALA A 523 -21.93 -40.35 -13.18
N ASP A 524 -21.68 -41.65 -13.34
CA ASP A 524 -21.03 -42.36 -14.45
C ASP A 524 -19.53 -42.19 -14.77
N ALA A 525 -18.96 -43.32 -15.21
CA ALA A 525 -17.61 -43.61 -15.73
C ALA A 525 -16.46 -43.78 -14.70
N GLU A 526 -16.09 -45.04 -14.44
CA GLU A 526 -14.89 -45.44 -13.70
C GLU A 526 -13.59 -45.14 -14.46
N ILE A 527 -12.93 -44.05 -14.12
CA ILE A 527 -11.46 -43.95 -14.16
C ILE A 527 -11.03 -43.54 -12.75
N ALA A 528 -9.98 -44.16 -12.21
CA ALA A 528 -9.50 -43.92 -10.85
C ALA A 528 -8.75 -42.57 -10.72
N GLN A 529 -9.47 -41.48 -10.97
CA GLN A 529 -9.01 -40.12 -10.64
C GLN A 529 -8.85 -40.02 -9.13
N THR A 530 -7.69 -39.56 -8.67
CA THR A 530 -7.52 -39.18 -7.28
C THR A 530 -8.46 -37.99 -6.97
N PRO A 531 -9.30 -38.09 -5.92
CA PRO A 531 -10.21 -37.00 -5.58
C PRO A 531 -9.40 -35.75 -5.21
N PHE A 532 -9.93 -34.58 -5.54
CA PHE A 532 -9.26 -33.31 -5.23
C PHE A 532 -9.05 -33.17 -3.71
N ASP A 533 -7.79 -33.11 -3.30
CA ASP A 533 -7.36 -32.81 -1.94
C ASP A 533 -7.24 -31.29 -1.75
N ASP A 534 -7.73 -30.78 -0.63
CA ASP A 534 -7.61 -29.38 -0.22
C ASP A 534 -6.13 -28.93 -0.09
N SER A 535 -5.18 -29.87 0.08
CA SER A 535 -3.74 -29.59 0.03
C SER A 535 -3.26 -29.04 -1.33
N LEU A 536 -4.03 -29.22 -2.42
CA LEU A 536 -3.69 -28.74 -3.76
C LEU A 536 -4.02 -27.26 -3.99
N TYR A 537 -4.82 -26.63 -3.13
CA TYR A 537 -5.26 -25.24 -3.33
C TYR A 537 -4.10 -24.23 -3.49
N PRO A 538 -3.01 -24.26 -2.70
CA PRO A 538 -1.87 -23.37 -2.90
C PRO A 538 -1.14 -23.54 -4.23
N LEU A 539 -1.41 -24.61 -4.98
CA LEU A 539 -0.86 -24.86 -6.33
C LEU A 539 -1.84 -24.46 -7.45
N LEU A 540 -3.06 -24.03 -7.12
CA LEU A 540 -3.95 -23.43 -8.11
C LEU A 540 -3.59 -21.95 -8.29
N CYS A 541 -3.40 -21.55 -9.53
CA CYS A 541 -3.28 -20.14 -9.91
C CYS A 541 -4.43 -19.78 -10.84
N ASP A 542 -5.15 -18.72 -10.51
CA ASP A 542 -6.20 -18.16 -11.37
C ASP A 542 -5.58 -17.13 -12.33
N ALA A 543 -5.70 -17.38 -13.64
CA ALA A 543 -5.14 -16.52 -14.69
C ALA A 543 -6.02 -15.31 -15.03
N HIS A 544 -7.28 -15.24 -14.56
CA HIS A 544 -8.19 -14.14 -14.86
C HIS A 544 -9.40 -14.10 -13.91
N CYS A 545 -9.56 -13.01 -13.17
CA CYS A 545 -10.75 -12.73 -12.33
C CYS A 545 -11.08 -11.22 -12.26
N HIS A 546 -12.33 -10.89 -11.95
CA HIS A 546 -12.89 -9.54 -11.87
C HIS A 546 -13.34 -9.14 -10.45
N PRO A 547 -12.55 -9.35 -9.39
CA PRO A 547 -13.02 -9.10 -8.03
C PRO A 547 -13.35 -7.61 -7.76
N HIS A 548 -12.90 -6.69 -8.61
CA HIS A 548 -13.24 -5.26 -8.54
C HIS A 548 -14.74 -4.96 -8.74
N ASP A 549 -15.53 -5.90 -9.28
CA ASP A 549 -16.99 -5.78 -9.34
C ASP A 549 -17.66 -6.05 -7.97
N ASP A 550 -16.95 -6.69 -7.02
CA ASP A 550 -17.39 -6.98 -5.65
C ASP A 550 -16.44 -6.31 -4.64
N ILE A 551 -16.44 -4.98 -4.67
CA ILE A 551 -15.57 -4.10 -3.86
C ILE A 551 -15.71 -4.42 -2.35
N ASP A 552 -16.93 -4.76 -1.90
CA ASP A 552 -17.25 -5.10 -0.51
C ASP A 552 -16.45 -6.32 0.01
N ASN A 553 -16.01 -7.22 -0.88
CA ASN A 553 -15.37 -8.49 -0.52
C ASN A 553 -13.88 -8.59 -0.85
N LEU A 554 -13.25 -7.56 -1.39
CA LEU A 554 -11.81 -7.54 -1.73
C LEU A 554 -10.91 -7.94 -0.55
N ALA A 555 -11.30 -7.60 0.69
CA ALA A 555 -10.59 -7.95 1.92
C ALA A 555 -10.55 -9.47 2.22
N THR A 556 -11.27 -10.30 1.46
CA THR A 556 -11.24 -11.77 1.56
C THR A 556 -10.21 -12.42 0.62
N ILE A 557 -9.69 -11.70 -0.38
CA ILE A 557 -8.72 -12.24 -1.36
C ILE A 557 -7.43 -12.79 -0.69
N PRO A 558 -6.85 -12.14 0.34
CA PRO A 558 -5.72 -12.70 1.08
C PRO A 558 -6.05 -14.00 1.85
N GLN A 559 -7.33 -14.32 2.03
CA GLN A 559 -7.84 -15.46 2.80
C GLN A 559 -8.22 -16.66 1.92
N LEU A 560 -8.27 -16.49 0.59
CA LEU A 560 -8.49 -17.57 -0.37
C LEU A 560 -7.44 -18.68 -0.21
N LYS A 561 -7.82 -19.94 -0.42
CA LYS A 561 -6.87 -21.05 -0.43
C LYS A 561 -6.06 -21.11 -1.72
N VAL A 562 -6.67 -20.75 -2.87
CA VAL A 562 -6.02 -20.65 -4.20
C VAL A 562 -4.72 -19.86 -4.10
N GLY A 563 -3.61 -20.41 -4.58
CA GLY A 563 -2.25 -19.89 -4.39
C GLY A 563 -2.06 -18.45 -4.87
N HIS A 564 -2.39 -18.17 -6.13
CA HIS A 564 -2.28 -16.85 -6.75
C HIS A 564 -3.53 -16.50 -7.57
N VAL A 565 -3.87 -15.21 -7.63
CA VAL A 565 -4.94 -14.69 -8.50
C VAL A 565 -4.43 -13.55 -9.39
N THR A 566 -4.83 -13.56 -10.66
CA THR A 566 -4.53 -12.52 -11.64
C THR A 566 -5.74 -11.60 -11.79
N VAL A 567 -5.60 -10.37 -11.30
CA VAL A 567 -6.69 -9.41 -11.08
C VAL A 567 -6.79 -8.47 -12.28
N MET A 568 -7.87 -8.61 -13.06
CA MET A 568 -8.10 -7.77 -14.24
C MET A 568 -8.57 -6.36 -13.85
N GLY A 569 -8.26 -5.37 -14.68
CA GLY A 569 -8.93 -4.07 -14.74
C GLY A 569 -9.39 -3.83 -16.18
N VAL A 570 -10.62 -3.36 -16.39
CA VAL A 570 -11.25 -3.27 -17.72
C VAL A 570 -11.17 -1.88 -18.34
N ARG A 571 -10.89 -0.86 -17.53
CA ARG A 571 -10.66 0.55 -17.92
C ARG A 571 -9.75 1.23 -16.89
N GLU A 572 -9.27 2.42 -17.23
CA GLU A 572 -8.39 3.21 -16.38
C GLU A 572 -8.95 3.50 -14.97
N ALA A 573 -10.28 3.64 -14.84
CA ALA A 573 -10.93 3.91 -13.56
C ALA A 573 -10.76 2.76 -12.54
N ASP A 574 -10.63 1.51 -12.99
CA ASP A 574 -10.57 0.35 -12.09
C ASP A 574 -9.13 0.05 -11.63
N TRP A 575 -8.12 0.64 -12.28
CA TRP A 575 -6.69 0.39 -11.99
C TRP A 575 -6.33 0.67 -10.52
N GLY A 576 -6.98 1.65 -9.87
CA GLY A 576 -6.81 1.91 -8.44
C GLY A 576 -7.34 0.78 -7.54
N VAL A 577 -8.44 0.14 -7.93
CA VAL A 577 -9.02 -1.01 -7.21
C VAL A 577 -8.16 -2.26 -7.43
N VAL A 578 -7.65 -2.46 -8.65
CA VAL A 578 -6.68 -3.51 -8.96
C VAL A 578 -5.43 -3.39 -8.09
N GLU A 579 -4.87 -2.18 -7.94
CA GLU A 579 -3.74 -1.95 -7.04
C GLU A 579 -4.10 -2.15 -5.56
N GLN A 580 -5.29 -1.73 -5.12
CA GLN A 580 -5.78 -1.96 -3.76
C GLN A 580 -5.80 -3.46 -3.40
N VAL A 581 -6.16 -4.35 -4.32
CA VAL A 581 -6.12 -5.80 -4.10
C VAL A 581 -4.69 -6.31 -3.87
N VAL A 582 -3.72 -5.81 -4.65
CA VAL A 582 -2.30 -6.15 -4.45
C VAL A 582 -1.79 -5.64 -3.10
N ARG A 583 -2.16 -4.42 -2.71
CA ARG A 583 -1.82 -3.85 -1.39
C ARG A 583 -2.43 -4.66 -0.23
N LEU A 584 -3.68 -5.12 -0.36
CA LEU A 584 -4.32 -6.02 0.61
C LEU A 584 -3.60 -7.38 0.74
N CYS A 585 -2.97 -7.84 -0.34
CA CYS A 585 -2.23 -9.10 -0.42
C CYS A 585 -0.80 -9.05 0.16
N GLY A 586 -0.27 -7.86 0.44
CA GLY A 586 1.08 -7.65 0.97
C GLY A 586 2.13 -7.36 -0.11
N GLU A 587 3.10 -6.50 0.24
CA GLU A 587 4.10 -5.97 -0.68
C GLU A 587 5.24 -6.96 -0.99
N ALA A 588 4.99 -7.87 -1.93
CA ALA A 588 5.98 -8.83 -2.46
C ALA A 588 6.99 -8.18 -3.43
N TRP A 589 7.71 -7.13 -2.98
CA TRP A 589 8.64 -6.36 -3.81
C TRP A 589 10.09 -6.84 -3.76
N ARG A 590 10.29 -8.15 -3.91
CA ARG A 590 11.62 -8.76 -4.15
C ARG A 590 11.61 -9.49 -5.49
N VAL A 591 12.69 -9.34 -6.25
CA VAL A 591 12.86 -10.07 -7.52
C VAL A 591 12.81 -11.57 -7.25
N GLY A 592 11.90 -12.25 -7.93
CA GLY A 592 11.57 -13.67 -7.76
C GLY A 592 10.35 -13.95 -6.88
N ASP A 593 9.86 -12.98 -6.10
CA ASP A 593 8.70 -13.16 -5.21
C ASP A 593 7.43 -12.64 -5.88
N VAL A 594 6.42 -13.51 -6.07
CA VAL A 594 5.14 -13.14 -6.69
C VAL A 594 4.08 -13.17 -5.60
N GLY A 595 3.43 -12.04 -5.37
CA GLY A 595 2.39 -11.92 -4.34
C GLY A 595 1.16 -12.77 -4.63
N LYS A 596 0.28 -12.86 -3.64
CA LYS A 596 -1.03 -13.53 -3.72
C LYS A 596 -1.90 -12.98 -4.87
N ALA A 597 -1.77 -11.70 -5.20
CA ALA A 597 -2.43 -11.07 -6.34
C ALA A 597 -1.42 -10.47 -7.32
N VAL A 598 -1.64 -10.69 -8.62
CA VAL A 598 -0.92 -10.04 -9.73
C VAL A 598 -1.84 -9.03 -10.41
N PRO A 599 -1.47 -7.75 -10.51
CA PRO A 599 -2.33 -6.74 -11.12
C PRO A 599 -2.22 -6.78 -12.64
N CYS A 600 -3.35 -6.54 -13.31
CA CYS A 600 -3.39 -6.27 -14.74
C CYS A 600 -3.84 -4.84 -15.02
N PHE A 601 -3.17 -4.16 -15.95
CA PHE A 601 -3.54 -2.84 -16.41
C PHE A 601 -3.72 -2.83 -17.94
N GLY A 602 -4.78 -2.18 -18.42
CA GLY A 602 -5.17 -2.18 -19.83
C GLY A 602 -6.53 -1.51 -20.05
N VAL A 603 -7.04 -1.59 -21.28
CA VAL A 603 -8.40 -1.18 -21.62
C VAL A 603 -9.12 -2.24 -22.49
N HIS A 604 -10.29 -2.66 -22.01
CA HIS A 604 -11.13 -3.70 -22.57
C HIS A 604 -11.90 -3.20 -23.81
N PRO A 605 -12.21 -4.05 -24.82
CA PRO A 605 -12.98 -3.68 -26.01
C PRO A 605 -14.33 -2.97 -25.81
N TRP A 606 -14.93 -3.06 -24.62
CA TRP A 606 -16.12 -2.27 -24.28
C TRP A 606 -15.78 -0.78 -24.05
N PHE A 607 -14.59 -0.48 -23.53
CA PHE A 607 -14.15 0.86 -23.13
C PHE A 607 -13.09 1.50 -24.05
N VAL A 608 -12.47 0.77 -25.00
CA VAL A 608 -11.46 1.33 -25.95
C VAL A 608 -11.91 2.59 -26.72
N HIS A 609 -13.22 2.86 -26.78
CA HIS A 609 -13.76 4.08 -27.39
C HIS A 609 -13.37 5.35 -26.61
N THR A 610 -13.08 5.28 -25.30
CA THR A 610 -12.66 6.42 -24.47
C THR A 610 -11.17 6.78 -24.60
N VAL A 611 -10.43 6.06 -25.45
CA VAL A 611 -9.00 6.28 -25.70
C VAL A 611 -8.79 6.56 -27.19
N CYS A 612 -7.95 7.55 -27.50
CA CYS A 612 -7.50 7.80 -28.88
C CYS A 612 -6.55 6.69 -29.34
N SER A 613 -6.60 6.32 -30.61
CA SER A 613 -5.62 5.38 -31.18
C SER A 613 -4.26 6.07 -31.42
N PRO A 614 -3.16 5.30 -31.63
CA PRO A 614 -1.89 5.86 -32.07
C PRO A 614 -1.92 6.45 -33.50
N THR A 615 -2.93 6.09 -34.31
CA THR A 615 -3.09 6.58 -35.69
C THR A 615 -4.03 7.78 -35.80
N GLU A 616 -4.74 8.15 -34.73
CA GLU A 616 -5.54 9.38 -34.68
C GLU A 616 -4.64 10.64 -34.56
N PRO A 617 -5.06 11.80 -35.12
CA PRO A 617 -4.32 13.05 -35.00
C PRO A 617 -4.26 13.54 -33.54
N GLN A 618 -3.04 13.61 -32.98
CA GLN A 618 -2.80 14.05 -31.60
C GLN A 618 -2.85 15.59 -31.50
N SER A 619 -4.01 16.21 -31.78
CA SER A 619 -4.13 17.67 -31.85
C SER A 619 -4.38 18.33 -30.48
N THR A 620 -3.60 19.36 -30.15
CA THR A 620 -3.82 20.19 -28.95
C THR A 620 -4.94 21.20 -29.20
N SER A 621 -6.17 20.82 -28.81
CA SER A 621 -7.39 21.65 -28.60
C SER A 621 -7.92 22.54 -29.73
N ALA A 622 -7.19 22.81 -30.82
CA ALA A 622 -7.62 23.75 -31.87
C ALA A 622 -8.47 23.11 -32.98
N ASP A 623 -8.09 21.92 -33.42
CA ASP A 623 -8.75 21.18 -34.52
C ASP A 623 -9.55 19.95 -34.04
N TYR A 624 -9.59 19.69 -32.72
CA TYR A 624 -10.30 18.55 -32.17
C TYR A 624 -11.82 18.72 -32.26
N ASN A 625 -12.49 17.85 -33.02
CA ASN A 625 -13.93 17.82 -33.15
C ASN A 625 -14.48 16.48 -32.62
N HIS A 626 -14.99 16.53 -31.39
CA HIS A 626 -15.58 15.41 -30.64
C HIS A 626 -16.55 14.56 -31.48
N ASP A 627 -17.56 15.19 -32.08
CA ASP A 627 -18.61 14.49 -32.82
C ASP A 627 -18.07 13.82 -34.09
N THR A 628 -17.18 14.50 -34.81
CA THR A 628 -16.50 13.93 -35.99
C THR A 628 -15.64 12.73 -35.62
N ARG A 629 -14.92 12.81 -34.50
CA ARG A 629 -14.07 11.72 -34.01
C ARG A 629 -14.91 10.48 -33.68
N TYR A 630 -15.95 10.63 -32.87
CA TYR A 630 -16.80 9.50 -32.51
C TYR A 630 -17.62 8.97 -33.70
N ALA A 631 -18.06 9.83 -34.63
CA ALA A 631 -18.72 9.38 -35.86
C ALA A 631 -17.81 8.52 -36.76
N ASN A 632 -16.49 8.70 -36.71
CA ASN A 632 -15.53 7.88 -37.46
C ASN A 632 -15.22 6.53 -36.79
N ILE A 633 -15.18 6.47 -35.44
CA ILE A 633 -14.82 5.23 -34.70
C ILE A 633 -16.01 4.40 -34.22
N LEU A 634 -17.25 4.89 -34.32
CA LEU A 634 -18.45 4.18 -33.91
C LEU A 634 -19.23 3.60 -35.09
N THR A 635 -19.89 2.47 -34.86
CA THR A 635 -20.63 1.71 -35.88
C THR A 635 -21.96 1.22 -35.31
N SER A 636 -23.03 1.27 -36.11
CA SER A 636 -24.36 0.74 -35.77
C SER A 636 -25.15 0.45 -37.04
N ASN A 637 -26.19 -0.38 -36.91
CA ASN A 637 -27.20 -0.57 -37.95
C ASN A 637 -28.14 0.65 -38.09
N SER A 638 -28.12 1.57 -37.12
CA SER A 638 -28.88 2.84 -37.12
C SER A 638 -27.94 4.02 -36.87
N PRO A 639 -27.71 4.89 -37.87
CA PRO A 639 -26.90 6.11 -37.69
C PRO A 639 -27.50 7.10 -36.68
N ALA A 640 -28.82 7.06 -36.46
CA ALA A 640 -29.50 7.90 -35.47
C ALA A 640 -29.09 7.54 -34.04
N ASP A 641 -28.82 6.26 -33.77
CA ASP A 641 -28.40 5.78 -32.46
C ASP A 641 -26.99 6.30 -32.12
N ILE A 642 -26.10 6.38 -33.12
CA ILE A 642 -24.77 6.99 -32.98
C ILE A 642 -24.92 8.49 -32.68
N ALA A 643 -25.71 9.21 -33.48
CA ALA A 643 -25.93 10.65 -33.29
C ALA A 643 -26.62 11.00 -31.95
N THR A 644 -27.41 10.08 -31.38
CA THR A 644 -28.03 10.23 -30.06
C THR A 644 -27.06 9.91 -28.92
N LEU A 645 -26.14 8.95 -29.12
CA LEU A 645 -25.17 8.53 -28.11
C LEU A 645 -23.99 9.50 -28.00
N ILE A 646 -23.50 10.04 -29.12
CA ILE A 646 -22.30 10.90 -29.17
C ILE A 646 -22.31 12.00 -28.08
N PRO A 647 -23.34 12.84 -27.91
CA PRO A 647 -23.34 13.93 -26.92
C PRO A 647 -23.32 13.49 -25.44
N THR A 648 -23.27 12.19 -25.18
CA THR A 648 -23.25 11.59 -23.84
C THR A 648 -21.95 10.84 -23.52
N LEU A 649 -21.04 10.74 -24.49
CA LEU A 649 -19.72 10.15 -24.31
C LEU A 649 -18.75 11.20 -23.75
N PRO A 650 -17.71 10.79 -23.00
CA PRO A 650 -16.67 11.69 -22.53
C PRO A 650 -15.70 12.06 -23.67
N ASP A 651 -14.98 13.18 -23.51
CA ASP A 651 -13.79 13.42 -24.32
C ASP A 651 -12.78 12.27 -24.15
N PRO A 652 -12.25 11.72 -25.25
CA PRO A 652 -11.32 10.60 -25.21
C PRO A 652 -9.93 11.04 -24.76
N THR A 653 -9.24 10.14 -24.05
CA THR A 653 -7.87 10.41 -23.58
C THR A 653 -6.88 10.31 -24.77
N PRO A 654 -5.99 11.29 -24.98
CA PRO A 654 -4.93 11.20 -25.97
C PRO A 654 -4.03 9.97 -25.76
N PHE A 655 -3.58 9.34 -26.85
CA PHE A 655 -2.83 8.09 -26.76
C PHE A 655 -1.50 8.21 -25.97
N PRO A 656 -0.70 9.29 -26.14
CA PRO A 656 0.54 9.47 -25.36
C PRO A 656 0.28 9.54 -23.85
N ASP A 657 -0.73 10.31 -23.44
CA ASP A 657 -1.03 10.52 -22.02
C ASP A 657 -1.56 9.24 -21.36
N TRP A 658 -2.42 8.52 -22.07
CA TRP A 658 -2.97 7.25 -21.61
C TRP A 658 -1.89 6.16 -21.52
N SER A 659 -1.08 6.00 -22.57
CA SER A 659 -0.03 4.97 -22.62
C SER A 659 1.14 5.26 -21.67
N ALA A 660 1.40 6.52 -21.33
CA ALA A 660 2.33 6.89 -20.27
C ALA A 660 1.86 6.41 -18.89
N ARG A 661 0.58 6.58 -18.55
CA ARG A 661 0.01 6.11 -17.27
C ARG A 661 -0.09 4.59 -17.21
N LEU A 662 -0.46 3.92 -18.30
CA LEU A 662 -0.39 2.46 -18.40
C LEU A 662 1.03 1.95 -18.14
N ARG A 663 2.05 2.55 -18.80
CA ARG A 663 3.46 2.22 -18.59
C ARG A 663 3.89 2.45 -17.14
N GLN A 664 3.48 3.55 -16.51
CA GLN A 664 3.79 3.87 -15.11
C GLN A 664 3.32 2.77 -14.17
N ASN A 665 2.07 2.32 -14.30
CA ASN A 665 1.51 1.25 -13.47
C ASN A 665 2.20 -0.10 -13.72
N LEU A 666 2.45 -0.46 -14.99
CA LEU A 666 3.16 -1.70 -15.33
C LEU A 666 4.64 -1.72 -14.88
N LEU A 667 5.25 -0.56 -14.64
CA LEU A 667 6.61 -0.41 -14.10
C LEU A 667 6.66 -0.35 -12.57
N ALA A 668 5.64 0.21 -11.92
CA ALA A 668 5.52 0.20 -10.46
C ALA A 668 5.39 -1.23 -9.88
N HIS A 669 4.83 -2.14 -10.67
CA HIS A 669 4.54 -3.53 -10.30
C HIS A 669 5.38 -4.50 -11.16
N PRO A 670 6.47 -5.12 -10.63
CA PRO A 670 7.44 -5.89 -11.42
C PRO A 670 6.89 -7.04 -12.28
N TYR A 671 5.75 -7.63 -11.89
CA TYR A 671 5.11 -8.75 -12.58
C TYR A 671 3.72 -8.43 -13.15
N ALA A 672 3.36 -7.15 -13.25
CA ALA A 672 2.06 -6.73 -13.79
C ALA A 672 1.86 -7.15 -15.25
N ILE A 673 0.61 -7.47 -15.60
CA ILE A 673 0.21 -7.98 -16.91
C ILE A 673 -0.51 -6.86 -17.69
N VAL A 674 -0.34 -6.85 -19.01
CA VAL A 674 -1.15 -5.99 -19.90
C VAL A 674 -2.51 -6.64 -20.11
N GLY A 675 -3.51 -6.21 -19.36
CA GLY A 675 -4.84 -6.82 -19.30
C GLY A 675 -5.84 -6.00 -18.47
N GLU A 676 -7.14 -6.09 -18.70
CA GLU A 676 -7.78 -6.86 -19.76
C GLU A 676 -7.77 -6.06 -21.07
N VAL A 677 -7.23 -6.65 -22.14
CA VAL A 677 -7.12 -6.01 -23.48
C VAL A 677 -7.72 -6.95 -24.52
N GLY A 678 -8.13 -6.51 -25.71
CA GLY A 678 -8.66 -7.50 -26.66
C GLY A 678 -9.28 -7.03 -27.96
N LEU A 679 -10.03 -7.94 -28.58
CA LEU A 679 -10.95 -7.69 -29.70
C LEU A 679 -12.30 -8.36 -29.44
N ASP A 680 -13.37 -7.58 -29.28
CA ASP A 680 -14.73 -8.08 -29.18
C ASP A 680 -15.59 -7.46 -30.29
N ARG A 681 -15.87 -8.26 -31.33
CA ARG A 681 -16.77 -7.86 -32.42
C ARG A 681 -18.23 -7.79 -31.96
N SER A 682 -18.56 -8.43 -30.84
CA SER A 682 -19.87 -8.43 -30.19
C SER A 682 -20.05 -7.37 -29.10
N ALA A 683 -19.02 -6.56 -28.83
CA ALA A 683 -19.06 -5.42 -27.92
C ALA A 683 -20.20 -4.44 -28.25
N ARG A 684 -20.72 -3.78 -27.22
CA ARG A 684 -21.57 -2.59 -27.33
C ARG A 684 -21.04 -1.50 -26.42
N LEU A 685 -21.45 -0.27 -26.70
CA LEU A 685 -21.34 0.81 -25.73
C LEU A 685 -22.51 0.73 -24.73
N LEU A 686 -22.25 1.14 -23.49
CA LEU A 686 -23.28 1.35 -22.48
C LEU A 686 -24.24 2.48 -22.92
N PRO A 687 -25.51 2.46 -22.49
CA PRO A 687 -26.42 3.57 -22.73
C PRO A 687 -26.04 4.80 -21.87
N PRO A 688 -26.55 6.00 -22.22
CA PRO A 688 -26.26 7.22 -21.47
C PRO A 688 -26.54 7.10 -19.97
N GLY A 689 -25.56 7.48 -19.14
CA GLY A 689 -25.68 7.44 -17.68
C GLY A 689 -25.48 6.06 -17.03
N ALA A 690 -25.14 5.03 -17.81
CA ALA A 690 -24.73 3.72 -17.28
C ALA A 690 -23.20 3.60 -17.21
N ASP A 691 -22.71 3.09 -16.09
CA ASP A 691 -21.28 2.94 -15.76
C ASP A 691 -20.84 1.46 -15.62
N HIS A 692 -21.78 0.53 -15.51
CA HIS A 692 -21.60 -0.93 -15.44
C HIS A 692 -22.73 -1.67 -16.18
N TRP A 693 -22.64 -3.00 -16.35
CA TRP A 693 -23.56 -3.77 -17.22
C TRP A 693 -24.78 -4.40 -16.54
N ALA A 694 -24.91 -4.33 -15.21
CA ALA A 694 -25.90 -5.13 -14.46
C ALA A 694 -27.35 -4.67 -14.70
N GLY A 695 -28.19 -5.54 -15.29
CA GLY A 695 -29.61 -5.26 -15.56
C GLY A 695 -29.88 -4.30 -16.72
N ILE A 696 -28.87 -3.97 -17.54
CA ILE A 696 -28.96 -2.92 -18.56
C ILE A 696 -29.11 -3.51 -19.97
N VAL A 697 -30.02 -2.93 -20.77
CA VAL A 697 -30.17 -3.26 -22.20
C VAL A 697 -29.02 -2.59 -22.99
N PRO A 698 -28.16 -3.35 -23.69
CA PRO A 698 -27.06 -2.77 -24.46
C PRO A 698 -27.53 -1.90 -25.62
N THR A 699 -26.74 -0.88 -25.98
CA THR A 699 -27.01 -0.08 -27.19
C THR A 699 -26.85 -0.92 -28.47
N SER A 700 -27.26 -0.37 -29.61
CA SER A 700 -26.93 -0.94 -30.93
C SER A 700 -25.47 -0.67 -31.36
N VAL A 701 -24.82 0.31 -30.72
CA VAL A 701 -23.58 0.96 -31.14
C VAL A 701 -22.35 0.17 -30.67
N ARG A 702 -21.31 0.11 -31.51
CA ARG A 702 -20.03 -0.56 -31.23
C ARG A 702 -18.86 0.31 -31.67
N CYS A 703 -17.73 0.18 -30.98
CA CYS A 703 -16.46 0.69 -31.49
C CYS A 703 -15.97 -0.17 -32.68
N SER A 704 -15.43 0.48 -33.72
CA SER A 704 -15.01 -0.18 -34.97
C SER A 704 -13.87 -1.19 -34.72
N GLN A 705 -13.86 -2.29 -35.47
CA GLN A 705 -12.83 -3.32 -35.29
C GLN A 705 -11.42 -2.80 -35.62
N GLU A 706 -11.31 -1.82 -36.53
CA GLU A 706 -10.05 -1.13 -36.85
C GLU A 706 -9.49 -0.36 -35.65
N HIS A 707 -10.34 0.38 -34.93
CA HIS A 707 -9.94 1.08 -33.70
C HIS A 707 -9.55 0.10 -32.59
N GLN A 708 -10.33 -0.97 -32.39
CA GLN A 708 -9.99 -2.05 -31.45
C GLN A 708 -8.61 -2.65 -31.77
N MET A 709 -8.31 -2.92 -33.04
CA MET A 709 -7.02 -3.48 -33.47
C MET A 709 -5.86 -2.49 -33.31
N ALA A 710 -6.07 -1.19 -33.55
CA ALA A 710 -5.04 -0.17 -33.34
C ALA A 710 -4.68 0.00 -31.85
N VAL A 711 -5.67 0.03 -30.97
CA VAL A 711 -5.46 0.15 -29.51
C VAL A 711 -4.91 -1.15 -28.90
N LEU A 712 -5.35 -2.33 -29.34
CA LEU A 712 -4.75 -3.60 -28.93
C LEU A 712 -3.30 -3.72 -29.41
N GLY A 713 -3.02 -3.40 -30.67
CA GLY A 713 -1.67 -3.49 -31.24
C GLY A 713 -0.63 -2.69 -30.44
N ALA A 714 -1.00 -1.49 -30.00
CA ALA A 714 -0.11 -0.64 -29.21
C ALA A 714 0.02 -1.07 -27.73
N GLN A 715 -1.02 -1.67 -27.15
CA GLN A 715 -0.91 -2.31 -25.84
C GLN A 715 0.04 -3.53 -25.89
N LEU A 716 -0.01 -4.31 -26.98
CA LEU A 716 0.93 -5.42 -27.21
C LEU A 716 2.36 -4.94 -27.52
N ASP A 717 2.53 -3.82 -28.22
CA ASP A 717 3.86 -3.20 -28.40
C ASP A 717 4.47 -2.76 -27.07
N LEU A 718 3.67 -2.18 -26.16
CA LEU A 718 4.14 -1.85 -24.81
C LEU A 718 4.47 -3.11 -24.00
N ALA A 719 3.63 -4.14 -24.06
CA ALA A 719 3.90 -5.44 -23.42
C ALA A 719 5.23 -6.05 -23.90
N TRP A 720 5.49 -5.98 -25.20
CA TRP A 720 6.79 -6.35 -25.79
C TRP A 720 7.92 -5.48 -25.25
N GLU A 721 7.81 -4.15 -25.31
CA GLU A 721 8.88 -3.20 -24.95
C GLU A 721 9.34 -3.34 -23.48
N ILE A 722 8.41 -3.40 -22.53
CA ILE A 722 8.72 -3.53 -21.10
C ILE A 722 8.66 -4.99 -20.58
N GLN A 723 8.61 -5.95 -21.51
CA GLN A 723 8.70 -7.39 -21.24
C GLN A 723 7.70 -7.91 -20.18
N ARG A 724 6.45 -7.49 -20.32
CA ARG A 724 5.30 -8.00 -19.55
C ARG A 724 4.53 -9.03 -20.35
N ALA A 725 3.81 -9.90 -19.65
CA ALA A 725 2.81 -10.75 -20.28
C ALA A 725 1.57 -9.93 -20.67
N ALA A 726 0.70 -10.48 -21.52
CA ALA A 726 -0.59 -9.90 -21.87
C ALA A 726 -1.74 -10.90 -21.68
N SER A 727 -2.90 -10.44 -21.25
CA SER A 727 -4.14 -11.22 -21.19
C SER A 727 -5.17 -10.65 -22.15
N VAL A 728 -5.51 -11.44 -23.17
CA VAL A 728 -6.19 -10.98 -24.38
C VAL A 728 -7.58 -11.59 -24.53
N HIS A 729 -8.59 -10.76 -24.28
CA HIS A 729 -9.98 -11.02 -24.57
C HIS A 729 -10.18 -11.16 -26.07
N CYS A 730 -10.87 -12.20 -26.51
CA CYS A 730 -11.22 -12.31 -27.93
C CYS A 730 -12.56 -13.00 -28.14
N VAL A 731 -13.55 -12.24 -28.64
CA VAL A 731 -14.90 -12.72 -28.91
C VAL A 731 -15.29 -12.40 -30.36
N GLN A 732 -15.58 -13.45 -31.12
CA GLN A 732 -15.96 -13.41 -32.55
C GLN A 732 -14.93 -12.72 -33.48
N ALA A 733 -13.70 -12.50 -33.00
CA ALA A 733 -12.66 -11.73 -33.68
C ALA A 733 -11.32 -12.48 -33.87
N TYR A 734 -11.22 -13.77 -33.51
CA TYR A 734 -9.96 -14.55 -33.50
C TYR A 734 -9.13 -14.49 -34.80
N GLY A 735 -9.78 -14.37 -35.96
CA GLY A 735 -9.08 -14.18 -37.24
C GLY A 735 -8.27 -12.88 -37.29
N GLY A 736 -8.85 -11.77 -36.83
CA GLY A 736 -8.17 -10.47 -36.74
C GLY A 736 -7.08 -10.45 -35.67
N LEU A 737 -7.26 -11.19 -34.56
CA LEU A 737 -6.20 -11.40 -33.57
C LEU A 737 -5.01 -12.15 -34.19
N LEU A 738 -5.27 -13.25 -34.91
CA LEU A 738 -4.25 -14.03 -35.59
C LEU A 738 -3.54 -13.21 -36.69
N GLU A 739 -4.25 -12.32 -37.39
CA GLU A 739 -3.67 -11.41 -38.38
C GLU A 739 -2.78 -10.35 -37.74
N LEU A 740 -3.25 -9.68 -36.68
CA LEU A 740 -2.48 -8.72 -35.89
C LEU A 740 -1.22 -9.35 -35.30
N LEU A 741 -1.31 -10.55 -34.70
CA LEU A 741 -0.14 -11.24 -34.16
C LEU A 741 0.83 -11.70 -35.27
N LYS A 742 0.35 -12.06 -36.45
CA LYS A 742 1.19 -12.34 -37.64
C LYS A 742 1.85 -11.10 -38.22
N GLU A 743 1.32 -9.91 -37.97
CA GLU A 743 1.96 -8.64 -38.31
C GLU A 743 3.03 -8.30 -37.27
N LYS A 744 2.63 -8.20 -35.99
CA LYS A 744 3.53 -7.91 -34.86
C LYS A 744 4.72 -8.85 -34.74
N THR A 745 4.53 -10.15 -34.97
CA THR A 745 5.65 -11.12 -34.98
C THR A 745 6.72 -10.79 -36.04
N LYS A 746 6.34 -10.19 -37.19
CA LYS A 746 7.30 -9.74 -38.21
C LYS A 746 8.01 -8.46 -37.79
N GLU A 747 7.32 -7.54 -37.14
CA GLU A 747 7.88 -6.28 -36.64
C GLU A 747 8.91 -6.55 -35.54
N TRP A 748 8.50 -7.25 -34.49
CA TRP A 748 9.37 -7.62 -33.35
C TRP A 748 10.52 -8.53 -33.80
N GLY A 749 10.27 -9.51 -34.67
CA GLY A 749 11.30 -10.36 -35.27
C GLY A 749 12.29 -9.62 -36.17
N SER A 750 11.89 -8.48 -36.75
CA SER A 750 12.79 -7.61 -37.53
C SER A 750 13.60 -6.66 -36.64
N ALA A 751 13.08 -6.26 -35.48
CA ALA A 751 13.76 -5.37 -34.54
C ALA A 751 15.04 -6.01 -33.94
N GLY A 752 15.02 -7.32 -33.68
CA GLY A 752 16.21 -8.08 -33.25
C GLY A 752 17.25 -8.33 -34.36
N GLY A 753 16.94 -8.01 -35.62
CA GLY A 753 17.80 -8.26 -36.78
C GLY A 753 18.63 -7.06 -37.21
N GLY A 754 19.95 -7.11 -37.00
CA GLY A 754 20.87 -6.03 -37.38
C GLY A 754 20.73 -5.59 -38.85
N LYS A 755 20.49 -4.28 -39.08
CA LYS A 755 20.17 -3.66 -40.38
C LYS A 755 21.13 -4.05 -41.52
N LYS A 756 20.75 -5.05 -42.34
CA LYS A 756 21.38 -5.28 -43.66
C LYS A 756 21.11 -4.07 -44.57
N ARG A 757 22.18 -3.40 -45.01
CA ARG A 757 22.13 -2.17 -45.84
C ARG A 757 21.56 -2.46 -47.24
N GLY A 758 20.25 -2.27 -47.42
CA GLY A 758 19.58 -2.29 -48.73
C GLY A 758 19.87 -1.03 -49.56
N LYS A 759 20.07 -1.20 -50.88
CA LYS A 759 20.52 -0.13 -51.79
C LYS A 759 19.40 0.89 -52.11
N GLY A 760 19.44 2.01 -51.40
CA GLY A 760 19.30 3.40 -51.89
C GLY A 760 18.32 3.77 -53.02
N LYS A 761 17.57 4.86 -52.76
CA LYS A 761 17.23 5.87 -53.77
C LYS A 761 17.70 7.24 -53.27
N LYS A 762 18.29 8.04 -54.15
CA LYS A 762 18.60 9.45 -53.87
C LYS A 762 17.35 10.28 -54.09
N GLN A 763 17.01 11.13 -53.14
CA GLN A 763 16.34 12.39 -53.43
C GLN A 763 17.33 13.52 -53.11
N LYS A 764 17.52 14.43 -54.05
CA LYS A 764 18.20 15.70 -53.81
C LYS A 764 17.14 16.69 -53.35
N GLU A 765 17.40 17.40 -52.27
CA GLU A 765 17.06 18.81 -52.20
C GLU A 765 18.33 19.59 -51.87
N VAL A 766 18.36 20.86 -52.27
CA VAL A 766 19.53 21.74 -52.18
C VAL A 766 19.10 22.95 -51.39
N ASN A 767 19.71 23.16 -50.23
CA ASN A 767 19.64 24.46 -49.58
C ASN A 767 20.68 25.38 -50.23
N ASP A 768 20.28 26.61 -50.51
CA ASP A 768 21.19 27.71 -50.83
C ASP A 768 22.02 28.11 -49.59
N ASP A 769 22.92 29.07 -49.77
CA ASP A 769 23.79 29.64 -48.72
C ASP A 769 24.73 28.62 -48.04
N GLY A 770 25.67 28.10 -48.84
CA GLY A 770 26.69 27.16 -48.37
C GLY A 770 27.66 27.74 -47.33
N GLN A 771 27.42 27.46 -46.04
CA GLN A 771 28.41 27.56 -44.97
C GLN A 771 28.35 26.33 -44.05
N ALA A 772 29.47 25.62 -43.92
CA ALA A 772 29.59 24.47 -43.04
C ALA A 772 30.10 24.88 -41.66
N GLN A 773 29.37 24.49 -40.60
CA GLN A 773 29.88 24.50 -39.22
C GLN A 773 29.70 23.12 -38.60
N ALA A 774 30.79 22.58 -38.06
CA ALA A 774 30.76 21.34 -37.28
C ALA A 774 30.36 21.62 -35.83
N LYS A 775 29.61 20.68 -35.22
CA LYS A 775 29.45 20.59 -33.77
C LYS A 775 29.85 19.19 -33.28
N PRO A 776 30.24 19.03 -32.00
CA PRO A 776 31.13 17.94 -31.60
C PRO A 776 30.42 16.60 -31.46
N SER A 777 31.17 15.52 -31.69
CA SER A 777 30.78 14.16 -31.32
C SER A 777 30.88 13.94 -29.81
N THR A 778 29.77 13.59 -29.16
CA THR A 778 29.78 12.81 -27.92
C THR A 778 29.51 11.34 -28.24
N SER A 779 30.24 10.44 -27.60
CA SER A 779 30.25 9.02 -27.94
C SER A 779 29.09 8.27 -27.31
N THR A 780 28.16 7.76 -28.11
CA THR A 780 27.26 6.68 -27.69
C THR A 780 28.05 5.38 -27.56
N SER A 781 27.97 4.74 -26.39
CA SER A 781 28.46 3.38 -26.19
C SER A 781 27.63 2.39 -27.01
N ALA A 782 28.29 1.43 -27.65
CA ALA A 782 27.60 0.36 -28.36
C ALA A 782 27.04 -0.66 -27.36
N SER A 783 25.72 -0.84 -27.33
CA SER A 783 25.10 -1.94 -26.60
C SER A 783 25.27 -3.26 -27.36
N SER A 784 25.59 -4.33 -26.63
CA SER A 784 25.62 -5.70 -27.14
C SER A 784 24.19 -6.21 -27.37
N SER A 785 23.95 -6.85 -28.51
CA SER A 785 22.63 -7.43 -28.83
C SER A 785 22.40 -8.74 -28.08
N VAL A 786 21.83 -8.64 -26.88
CA VAL A 786 21.18 -9.76 -26.19
C VAL A 786 19.87 -10.09 -26.94
N PRO A 787 19.52 -11.36 -27.19
CA PRO A 787 18.23 -11.70 -27.80
C PRO A 787 17.07 -11.32 -26.88
N HIS A 788 15.99 -10.82 -27.47
CA HIS A 788 14.78 -10.42 -26.76
C HIS A 788 13.96 -11.67 -26.38
N PRO A 789 13.52 -11.84 -25.11
CA PRO A 789 12.61 -12.92 -24.75
C PRO A 789 11.24 -12.79 -25.45
N PRO A 790 10.52 -13.91 -25.65
CA PRO A 790 9.23 -13.91 -26.34
C PRO A 790 8.12 -13.26 -25.51
N LEU A 791 7.21 -12.57 -26.18
CA LEU A 791 5.99 -12.06 -25.56
C LEU A 791 5.04 -13.21 -25.22
N ARG A 792 4.59 -13.24 -23.97
CA ARG A 792 3.70 -14.28 -23.43
C ARG A 792 2.28 -13.74 -23.42
N ILE A 793 1.38 -14.39 -24.15
CA ILE A 793 -0.01 -13.93 -24.37
C ILE A 793 -0.96 -15.04 -23.95
N CYS A 794 -1.79 -14.80 -22.93
CA CYS A 794 -2.95 -15.64 -22.66
C CYS A 794 -4.12 -15.17 -23.54
N VAL A 795 -4.78 -16.11 -24.24
CA VAL A 795 -6.11 -15.88 -24.82
C VAL A 795 -7.11 -16.57 -23.91
N HIS A 796 -7.69 -15.79 -22.99
CA HIS A 796 -8.56 -16.29 -21.92
C HIS A 796 -10.01 -16.54 -22.41
N SER A 797 -10.81 -17.24 -21.61
CA SER A 797 -12.20 -17.64 -21.87
C SER A 797 -12.45 -18.25 -23.26
N TYR A 798 -11.49 -19.02 -23.78
CA TYR A 798 -11.39 -19.30 -25.21
C TYR A 798 -12.58 -20.08 -25.77
N GLY A 799 -13.42 -19.43 -26.58
CA GLY A 799 -14.60 -19.99 -27.25
C GLY A 799 -14.42 -20.31 -28.74
N GLY A 800 -13.19 -20.29 -29.26
CA GLY A 800 -12.88 -20.45 -30.68
C GLY A 800 -12.95 -21.89 -31.18
N SER A 801 -12.20 -22.20 -32.25
CA SER A 801 -12.05 -23.56 -32.80
C SER A 801 -10.68 -24.15 -32.46
N VAL A 802 -10.60 -25.47 -32.49
CA VAL A 802 -9.35 -26.24 -32.36
C VAL A 802 -8.32 -25.82 -33.43
N ASP A 803 -8.75 -25.60 -34.67
CA ASP A 803 -7.85 -25.16 -35.74
C ASP A 803 -7.33 -23.73 -35.56
N MET A 804 -8.06 -22.88 -34.84
CA MET A 804 -7.59 -21.56 -34.44
C MET A 804 -6.61 -21.62 -33.26
N ILE A 805 -6.78 -22.57 -32.31
CA ILE A 805 -5.74 -22.87 -31.29
C ILE A 805 -4.45 -23.30 -32.00
N ARG A 806 -4.53 -24.28 -32.92
CA ARG A 806 -3.40 -24.73 -33.76
C ARG A 806 -2.77 -23.57 -34.55
N SER A 807 -3.58 -22.67 -35.10
CA SER A 807 -3.11 -21.52 -35.88
C SER A 807 -2.36 -20.49 -35.03
N LEU A 808 -2.82 -20.22 -33.80
CA LEU A 808 -2.15 -19.32 -32.85
C LEU A 808 -0.86 -19.96 -32.31
N LEU A 809 -0.88 -21.25 -31.97
CA LEU A 809 0.31 -22.03 -31.59
C LEU A 809 1.34 -22.20 -32.73
N SER A 810 0.95 -21.94 -33.98
CA SER A 810 1.87 -21.95 -35.13
C SER A 810 2.67 -20.64 -35.31
N LEU A 811 2.42 -19.63 -34.48
CA LEU A 811 3.26 -18.42 -34.42
C LEU A 811 4.67 -18.79 -33.90
N PRO A 812 5.75 -18.17 -34.43
CA PRO A 812 7.12 -18.36 -33.95
C PRO A 812 7.27 -18.27 -32.41
N PRO A 813 7.53 -19.41 -31.71
CA PRO A 813 7.52 -19.44 -30.23
C PRO A 813 8.71 -18.73 -29.59
N SER A 814 9.73 -18.39 -30.38
CA SER A 814 10.84 -17.51 -30.01
C SER A 814 10.50 -16.02 -30.05
N ILE A 815 9.27 -15.65 -30.43
CA ILE A 815 8.79 -14.26 -30.47
C ILE A 815 7.44 -14.14 -29.75
N VAL A 816 6.51 -15.08 -29.94
CA VAL A 816 5.20 -15.08 -29.26
C VAL A 816 4.85 -16.47 -28.73
N GLN A 817 4.57 -16.57 -27.44
CA GLN A 817 4.04 -17.78 -26.81
C GLN A 817 2.56 -17.58 -26.45
N CYS A 818 1.67 -18.30 -27.13
CA CYS A 818 0.23 -18.28 -26.84
C CYS A 818 -0.14 -19.33 -25.78
N TYR A 819 -0.66 -18.86 -24.66
CA TYR A 819 -1.29 -19.61 -23.58
C TYR A 819 -2.82 -19.53 -23.72
N PHE A 820 -3.55 -20.49 -23.15
CA PHE A 820 -5.00 -20.58 -23.24
C PHE A 820 -5.61 -20.99 -21.90
N SER A 821 -6.76 -20.41 -21.59
CA SER A 821 -7.59 -20.77 -20.44
C SER A 821 -9.08 -20.74 -20.81
N PHE A 822 -9.90 -21.31 -19.94
CA PHE A 822 -11.32 -21.56 -20.18
C PHE A 822 -12.12 -21.33 -18.89
N SER A 823 -12.99 -20.32 -18.90
CA SER A 823 -13.97 -20.03 -17.85
C SER A 823 -15.09 -21.05 -17.84
N VAL A 824 -15.40 -21.68 -16.70
CA VAL A 824 -16.57 -22.55 -16.61
C VAL A 824 -17.87 -21.74 -16.79
N ALA A 825 -17.94 -20.52 -16.27
CA ALA A 825 -19.10 -19.64 -16.41
C ALA A 825 -19.41 -19.27 -17.87
N ILE A 826 -18.39 -18.96 -18.69
CA ILE A 826 -18.57 -18.60 -20.10
C ILE A 826 -18.59 -19.83 -21.03
N ASN A 827 -17.83 -20.89 -20.72
CA ASN A 827 -17.59 -21.99 -21.66
C ASN A 827 -18.42 -23.26 -21.41
N ASP A 828 -19.12 -23.45 -20.28
CA ASP A 828 -19.94 -24.66 -20.02
C ASP A 828 -21.00 -24.92 -21.12
N ARG A 829 -21.57 -23.85 -21.69
CA ARG A 829 -22.47 -23.90 -22.86
C ARG A 829 -21.90 -24.58 -24.12
N LEU A 830 -20.60 -24.89 -24.16
CA LEU A 830 -19.95 -25.66 -25.23
C LEU A 830 -20.06 -27.18 -25.01
N GLY A 831 -20.37 -27.63 -23.79
CA GLY A 831 -20.54 -29.05 -23.45
C GLY A 831 -19.30 -29.88 -23.80
N PRO A 832 -19.44 -31.03 -24.51
CA PRO A 832 -18.31 -31.87 -24.90
C PRO A 832 -17.24 -31.17 -25.75
N ARG A 833 -17.61 -30.12 -26.52
CA ARG A 833 -16.63 -29.37 -27.33
C ARG A 833 -15.60 -28.62 -26.45
N LEU A 834 -15.89 -28.38 -25.18
CA LEU A 834 -14.91 -27.83 -24.25
C LEU A 834 -13.76 -28.82 -24.01
N ASP A 835 -14.03 -30.12 -23.98
CA ASP A 835 -13.00 -31.15 -23.81
C ASP A 835 -12.07 -31.21 -25.03
N ASP A 836 -12.63 -31.16 -26.25
CA ASP A 836 -11.86 -31.06 -27.50
C ASP A 836 -10.92 -29.84 -27.51
N LEU A 837 -11.40 -28.70 -26.98
CA LEU A 837 -10.63 -27.46 -26.89
C LEU A 837 -9.52 -27.54 -25.83
N ILE A 838 -9.83 -28.06 -24.63
CA ILE A 838 -8.83 -28.28 -23.56
C ILE A 838 -7.73 -29.23 -24.05
N CYS A 839 -8.09 -30.31 -24.76
CA CYS A 839 -7.16 -31.28 -25.34
C CYS A 839 -6.34 -30.76 -26.53
N ALA A 840 -6.76 -29.66 -27.17
CA ALA A 840 -6.04 -29.07 -28.30
C ALA A 840 -4.89 -28.12 -27.91
N VAL A 841 -4.84 -27.68 -26.64
CA VAL A 841 -3.77 -26.82 -26.10
C VAL A 841 -2.54 -27.68 -25.78
N LEU A 842 -1.32 -27.12 -25.86
CA LEU A 842 -0.12 -27.83 -25.40
C LEU A 842 -0.08 -27.93 -23.86
N ASP A 843 0.51 -29.01 -23.35
CA ASP A 843 0.61 -29.27 -21.90
C ASP A 843 1.32 -28.15 -21.12
N ASP A 844 2.21 -27.40 -21.79
CA ASP A 844 2.97 -26.26 -21.25
C ASP A 844 2.33 -24.89 -21.56
N ARG A 845 1.13 -24.86 -22.15
CA ARG A 845 0.39 -23.63 -22.53
C ARG A 845 -1.03 -23.53 -21.95
N LEU A 846 -1.47 -24.52 -21.18
CA LEU A 846 -2.78 -24.53 -20.52
C LEU A 846 -2.72 -23.81 -19.16
N LEU A 847 -3.65 -22.90 -18.92
CA LEU A 847 -3.85 -22.17 -17.65
C LEU A 847 -5.27 -22.40 -17.11
N LEU A 848 -5.47 -22.17 -15.81
CA LEU A 848 -6.79 -22.21 -15.15
C LEU A 848 -7.32 -20.77 -14.98
N GLU A 849 -8.64 -20.59 -15.05
CA GLU A 849 -9.29 -19.28 -15.07
C GLU A 849 -10.67 -19.37 -14.42
N SER A 850 -10.95 -18.52 -13.42
CA SER A 850 -12.29 -18.43 -12.82
C SER A 850 -13.23 -17.53 -13.61
N ASP A 851 -12.73 -16.42 -14.17
CA ASP A 851 -13.53 -15.36 -14.81
C ASP A 851 -14.69 -14.94 -13.89
N PHE A 852 -14.34 -14.74 -12.62
CA PHE A 852 -15.32 -14.61 -11.54
C PHE A 852 -15.25 -13.21 -10.91
N ASN A 853 -16.43 -12.57 -10.81
CA ASN A 853 -16.61 -11.17 -10.42
C ASN A 853 -16.58 -10.93 -8.90
N SER A 854 -16.46 -12.00 -8.10
CA SER A 854 -16.45 -11.95 -6.64
C SER A 854 -15.36 -12.85 -6.06
N PRO A 855 -14.66 -12.44 -5.00
CA PRO A 855 -13.86 -13.37 -4.19
C PRO A 855 -14.69 -14.50 -3.55
N GLN A 856 -16.00 -14.30 -3.30
CA GLN A 856 -16.86 -15.25 -2.60
C GLN A 856 -17.22 -16.47 -3.48
N GLY A 857 -16.37 -17.50 -3.44
CA GLY A 857 -16.59 -18.75 -4.19
C GLY A 857 -15.51 -19.06 -5.22
N LEU A 858 -14.47 -18.22 -5.33
CA LEU A 858 -13.34 -18.45 -6.21
C LEU A 858 -12.64 -19.79 -5.91
N ASP A 859 -12.43 -20.14 -4.62
CA ASP A 859 -11.88 -21.44 -4.22
C ASP A 859 -12.66 -22.66 -4.80
N PRO A 860 -13.95 -22.88 -4.47
CA PRO A 860 -14.69 -24.03 -5.03
C PRO A 860 -14.84 -23.97 -6.55
N MET A 861 -14.83 -22.78 -7.17
CA MET A 861 -14.83 -22.65 -8.63
C MET A 861 -13.51 -23.16 -9.23
N MET A 862 -12.37 -22.73 -8.70
CA MET A 862 -11.03 -23.17 -9.14
C MET A 862 -10.78 -24.67 -8.93
N LYS A 863 -11.36 -25.25 -7.87
CA LYS A 863 -11.43 -26.70 -7.69
C LYS A 863 -12.19 -27.38 -8.85
N ALA A 864 -13.40 -26.92 -9.16
CA ALA A 864 -14.23 -27.51 -10.23
C ALA A 864 -13.59 -27.36 -11.62
N ILE A 865 -12.87 -26.26 -11.88
CA ILE A 865 -12.07 -26.06 -13.08
C ILE A 865 -10.93 -27.09 -13.17
N CYS A 866 -10.20 -27.32 -12.06
CA CYS A 866 -9.16 -28.34 -11.98
C CYS A 866 -9.72 -29.75 -12.27
N GLU A 867 -10.86 -30.11 -11.65
CA GLU A 867 -11.56 -31.38 -11.88
C GLU A 867 -12.08 -31.51 -13.33
N ARG A 868 -12.55 -30.42 -13.96
CA ARG A 868 -12.97 -30.41 -15.38
C ARG A 868 -11.79 -30.67 -16.32
N VAL A 869 -10.63 -30.04 -16.08
CA VAL A 869 -9.39 -30.26 -16.85
C VAL A 869 -8.84 -31.67 -16.62
N ALA A 870 -8.89 -32.19 -15.39
CA ALA A 870 -8.51 -33.56 -15.06
C ALA A 870 -9.34 -34.58 -15.86
N LYS A 871 -10.67 -34.38 -15.93
CA LYS A 871 -11.59 -35.17 -16.76
C LYS A 871 -11.32 -35.05 -18.26
N ALA A 872 -11.10 -33.85 -18.77
CA ALA A 872 -10.80 -33.62 -20.19
C ALA A 872 -9.51 -34.34 -20.63
N ARG A 873 -8.44 -34.19 -19.84
CA ARG A 873 -7.09 -34.68 -20.17
C ARG A 873 -6.80 -36.12 -19.75
N GLY A 874 -7.63 -36.73 -18.92
CA GLY A 874 -7.32 -38.01 -18.27
C GLY A 874 -6.18 -37.91 -17.25
N TRP A 875 -6.01 -36.74 -16.62
CA TRP A 875 -4.97 -36.48 -15.62
C TRP A 875 -5.55 -36.58 -14.19
N GLY A 876 -4.69 -36.77 -13.19
CA GLY A 876 -5.08 -36.59 -11.78
C GLY A 876 -5.13 -35.11 -11.38
N CYS A 877 -5.94 -34.74 -10.38
CA CYS A 877 -6.08 -33.33 -9.95
C CYS A 877 -4.73 -32.70 -9.54
N GLU A 878 -3.85 -33.47 -8.88
CA GLU A 878 -2.49 -33.04 -8.54
C GLU A 878 -1.63 -32.78 -9.79
N GLN A 879 -1.75 -33.63 -10.81
CA GLN A 879 -1.02 -33.47 -12.08
C GLN A 879 -1.50 -32.23 -12.84
N VAL A 880 -2.81 -31.91 -12.80
CA VAL A 880 -3.32 -30.64 -13.32
C VAL A 880 -2.69 -29.48 -12.55
N ALA A 881 -2.91 -29.41 -11.23
CA ALA A 881 -2.46 -28.30 -10.38
C ALA A 881 -0.96 -28.02 -10.55
N ARG A 882 -0.09 -29.03 -10.40
CA ARG A 882 1.37 -28.86 -10.52
C ARG A 882 1.81 -28.40 -11.92
N ARG A 883 1.13 -28.85 -12.99
CA ARG A 883 1.43 -28.41 -14.36
C ARG A 883 0.96 -26.99 -14.61
N THR A 884 -0.27 -26.66 -14.25
CA THR A 884 -0.84 -25.31 -14.48
C THR A 884 -0.17 -24.25 -13.60
N HIS A 885 0.32 -24.61 -12.40
CA HIS A 885 1.19 -23.75 -11.58
C HIS A 885 2.46 -23.36 -12.34
N ALA A 886 3.20 -24.34 -12.87
CA ALA A 886 4.42 -24.10 -13.64
C ALA A 886 4.15 -23.30 -14.94
N ASN A 887 3.02 -23.55 -15.61
CA ASN A 887 2.59 -22.81 -16.79
C ASN A 887 2.25 -21.35 -16.45
N TRP A 888 1.47 -21.11 -15.38
CA TRP A 888 1.12 -19.76 -14.92
C TRP A 888 2.36 -18.98 -14.50
N TRP A 889 3.29 -19.62 -13.79
CA TRP A 889 4.53 -18.98 -13.36
C TRP A 889 5.45 -18.64 -14.55
N THR A 890 5.48 -19.48 -15.58
CA THR A 890 6.19 -19.18 -16.84
C THR A 890 5.49 -18.05 -17.61
N PHE A 891 4.16 -18.06 -17.66
CA PHE A 891 3.34 -17.00 -18.25
C PHE A 891 3.56 -15.64 -17.58
N VAL A 892 3.57 -15.57 -16.24
CA VAL A 892 3.74 -14.32 -15.46
C VAL A 892 5.21 -13.90 -15.37
N VAL A 893 6.09 -14.74 -14.82
CA VAL A 893 7.49 -14.38 -14.50
C VAL A 893 8.44 -14.60 -15.68
N GLY A 894 8.35 -15.74 -16.36
CA GLY A 894 9.19 -16.10 -17.52
C GLY A 894 10.06 -17.33 -17.27
N GLU A 895 11.05 -17.56 -18.13
CA GLU A 895 11.90 -18.77 -18.08
C GLU A 895 12.74 -18.86 -16.79
N GLU A 896 13.25 -17.74 -16.27
CA GLU A 896 13.89 -17.67 -14.94
C GLU A 896 12.92 -18.05 -13.82
N GLY A 897 11.62 -17.75 -14.01
CA GLY A 897 10.57 -18.13 -13.09
C GLY A 897 10.29 -19.64 -13.11
N THR A 898 10.36 -20.30 -14.27
CA THR A 898 10.00 -21.72 -14.43
C THR A 898 10.77 -22.63 -13.47
N GLU A 899 12.01 -22.29 -13.10
CA GLU A 899 12.76 -23.05 -12.08
C GLU A 899 12.25 -22.77 -10.65
N LYS A 900 11.90 -21.53 -10.30
CA LYS A 900 11.33 -21.22 -8.97
C LYS A 900 9.96 -21.86 -8.77
N GLY A 901 9.08 -21.78 -9.77
CA GLY A 901 7.76 -22.43 -9.73
C GLY A 901 7.85 -23.96 -9.62
N ARG A 902 8.93 -24.59 -10.13
CA ARG A 902 9.23 -26.01 -9.87
C ARG A 902 9.72 -26.25 -8.44
N ARG A 903 10.63 -25.41 -7.92
CA ARG A 903 11.13 -25.51 -6.54
C ARG A 903 10.01 -25.32 -5.49
N GLU A 904 9.01 -24.48 -5.75
CA GLU A 904 7.84 -24.32 -4.87
C GLU A 904 6.92 -25.55 -4.92
N VAL A 905 6.72 -26.11 -6.10
CA VAL A 905 6.06 -27.42 -6.30
C VAL A 905 6.82 -28.55 -5.57
N GLU A 906 8.16 -28.52 -5.54
CA GLU A 906 8.99 -29.47 -4.80
C GLU A 906 8.94 -29.27 -3.28
N MET A 907 9.00 -28.02 -2.79
CA MET A 907 8.93 -27.70 -1.36
C MET A 907 7.57 -28.06 -0.74
N ASN A 908 6.48 -27.87 -1.47
CA ASN A 908 5.12 -28.20 -1.02
C ASN A 908 4.74 -29.67 -1.22
N GLY A 909 5.65 -30.52 -1.73
CA GLY A 909 5.45 -31.97 -1.84
C GLY A 909 6.41 -32.58 -2.85
N GLY A 910 7.46 -33.24 -2.37
CA GLY A 910 8.67 -33.55 -3.12
C GLY A 910 8.49 -34.34 -4.42
N TRP A 911 9.09 -33.85 -5.50
CA TRP A 911 9.13 -34.53 -6.80
C TRP A 911 10.27 -35.56 -6.85
N VAL A 912 9.94 -36.85 -6.73
CA VAL A 912 10.87 -37.95 -7.03
C VAL A 912 10.52 -38.55 -8.40
N GLY A 913 10.53 -37.71 -9.42
CA GLY A 913 10.36 -38.15 -10.81
C GLY A 913 11.61 -38.87 -11.31
N LYS A 914 11.48 -40.18 -11.57
CA LYS A 914 12.48 -40.89 -12.37
C LYS A 914 12.54 -40.31 -13.79
N ARG A 915 13.71 -40.41 -14.41
CA ARG A 915 13.81 -40.33 -15.87
C ARG A 915 13.32 -41.66 -16.46
N ASP A 916 12.04 -41.73 -16.77
CA ASP A 916 11.45 -42.84 -17.53
C ASP A 916 11.78 -42.67 -19.02
N ASN A 917 13.04 -42.96 -19.37
CA ASN A 917 13.47 -43.26 -20.73
C ASN A 917 13.27 -44.75 -20.98
N GLU A 918 12.28 -45.16 -21.78
CA GLU A 918 12.34 -46.37 -22.63
C GLU A 918 11.08 -46.52 -23.52
N VAL A 919 11.20 -46.13 -24.80
CA VAL A 919 10.76 -46.94 -25.97
C VAL A 919 11.75 -46.60 -27.11
N ASP A 920 12.19 -47.62 -27.85
CA ASP A 920 13.29 -47.53 -28.83
C ASP A 920 13.00 -46.69 -30.09
N GLY A 921 14.07 -46.14 -30.69
CA GLY A 921 14.04 -45.38 -31.94
C GLY A 921 15.43 -45.17 -32.54
N VAL A 922 16.02 -46.22 -33.13
CA VAL A 922 17.40 -46.23 -33.65
C VAL A 922 17.62 -45.26 -34.82
N VAL A 923 18.61 -44.37 -34.68
CA VAL A 923 19.50 -43.88 -35.76
C VAL A 923 20.91 -43.68 -35.16
N GLU A 924 21.96 -43.92 -35.94
CA GLU A 924 23.39 -43.79 -35.56
C GLU A 924 23.98 -42.42 -36.00
N ASP A 925 25.29 -42.23 -35.78
CA ASP A 925 26.17 -41.14 -36.28
C ASP A 925 25.94 -39.70 -35.73
N GLU A 926 26.96 -38.85 -35.54
CA GLU A 926 28.42 -39.03 -35.61
C GLU A 926 29.18 -38.07 -34.64
N PHE A 927 30.52 -38.11 -34.66
CA PHE A 927 31.41 -37.29 -33.82
C PHE A 927 31.46 -35.80 -34.18
N ALA A 928 31.73 -34.91 -33.21
CA ALA A 928 33.03 -34.23 -33.04
C ALA A 928 32.99 -33.01 -32.05
N GLU A 929 34.10 -32.83 -31.31
CA GLU A 929 34.84 -31.57 -30.95
C GLU A 929 34.06 -30.31 -30.47
N GLU A 930 34.48 -29.49 -29.49
CA GLU A 930 35.77 -29.24 -28.78
C GLU A 930 35.44 -28.83 -27.31
N SER A 931 36.15 -29.13 -26.20
CA SER A 931 37.59 -29.02 -25.83
C SER A 931 38.15 -27.59 -25.86
N THR A 932 39.06 -27.08 -25.00
CA THR A 932 39.66 -27.50 -23.70
C THR A 932 40.33 -26.25 -23.05
N MET A 933 40.70 -26.15 -21.76
CA MET A 933 40.57 -27.04 -20.59
C MET A 933 40.07 -26.21 -19.36
N ILE A 934 40.70 -25.96 -18.19
CA ILE A 934 41.98 -26.29 -17.51
C ILE A 934 41.68 -26.70 -16.05
N ARG A 935 42.49 -27.58 -15.46
CA ARG A 935 42.57 -27.86 -14.00
C ARG A 935 44.02 -27.72 -13.51
N ILE A 936 44.21 -27.26 -12.28
CA ILE A 936 45.38 -27.51 -11.41
C ILE A 936 44.78 -27.68 -10.00
N ILE A 937 44.69 -28.88 -9.40
CA ILE A 937 45.76 -29.70 -8.74
C ILE A 937 46.14 -29.05 -7.38
N ASP A 938 46.20 -29.76 -6.24
CA ASP A 938 46.49 -31.19 -6.02
C ASP A 938 45.68 -31.88 -4.88
N THR A 939 45.93 -33.16 -4.61
CA THR A 939 45.37 -33.97 -3.50
C THR A 939 46.48 -34.78 -2.80
N ILE A 940 46.49 -34.85 -1.46
CA ILE A 940 47.50 -35.62 -0.69
C ILE A 940 46.81 -36.76 0.11
N PRO A 941 47.26 -38.03 -0.01
CA PRO A 941 46.62 -39.18 0.65
C PRO A 941 47.46 -39.88 1.75
N GLY A 942 46.76 -40.36 2.80
CA GLY A 942 47.06 -41.64 3.46
C GLY A 942 47.98 -41.68 4.71
N ALA A 943 47.91 -42.83 5.40
CA ALA A 943 48.65 -43.25 6.61
C ALA A 943 48.33 -42.48 7.92
N ASP A 944 48.12 -43.10 9.09
CA ASP A 944 48.03 -44.52 9.52
C ASP A 944 47.18 -44.61 10.82
N GLY A 945 46.81 -45.82 11.29
CA GLY A 945 46.61 -46.08 12.75
C GLY A 945 45.36 -46.81 13.26
N ASP A 946 45.26 -48.12 12.97
CA ASP A 946 44.62 -49.22 13.75
C ASP A 946 43.24 -49.13 14.47
N THR A 947 42.55 -50.29 14.41
CA THR A 947 41.33 -50.76 15.15
C THR A 947 39.98 -50.10 14.87
#